data_AF-A0A928GU63-F1
#
_entry.id   AF-A0A928GU63-F1
#
_cell.length_a   1.000
_cell.length_b   1.000
_cell.length_c   1.000
_cell.angle_alpha   90.00
_cell.angle_beta   90.00
_cell.angle_gamma   90.00
#
_symmetry.space_group_name_H-M   'P 1'
#
loop_
_entity.id
_entity.type
_entity.pdbx_description
1 polymer ?
#
loop_
_entity_poly.entity_id
_entity_poly.type
_entity_poly.pdbx_seq_one_letter_code
_entity_poly.pdbx_strand_id
1 'polypeptide(L)'
;MKKYYVFRSIILCLFLSLVFQSFGQEDYSQYLTSFSETNPPTGEIRFPAEFEPVQAVVVAHYQTGRNLPVRLIKEMAEDCKVITLVNSAKWFTTQEVKDLYSSAGVNVDNCEFIEVPLSGRWTRDYAPWFIFDDGKPAIVDNIYDRVFPGSGNNNPSQTNDDAISAKFAEYYDIPLYGMKIVHTGGNMMQDGRGIAVSDSIVITESAKYVGVDAEDVHQKMKDYLGIETYHVTVDPQGDYIAHVDCWGKFLAPDKILLARVEATHAQYEKYESVAKYFENTNCCWGYPYQVYRVDVPTRSGNKNIASPYTNSLILNNKVFVPLDADTDDYYNNAALAVYEEAMPGYEIIGIEYNYDSESGDWDGWYNTDALHCRTREIMDFNMLFVDHREVLHGDVAQKNSYPITAKFIAYSGDAITSTQLHYSINDGDWQTVNMTVQGTSGEYKASITGCNVGDNVKYYLTGEDASGRTCAQPYFAELEPHSFTVVENTGSEPEPEPTPEPGSITLTANTTTITANGTDAVTFTVMQGTNDVTSQCVFYQVVGTGSQIAANPFTTITAGNYDFYATYGSGTEALTSNTIRIEAIDATEPEEPEDITIAFSKDTFVADGEDFITVTIWQGTTDVTSECDIYYEYNSKHTQYTEDKFTTTNAGTYTFYANKGELWSDNYPIVATEPEGSDEPEQPGEGEKETKEISGNNINEVGANGSDIYRIPISTYNRRSLSQHYYTQSEIDKNSGNITQIAFKLLSVLNGRYNTETTINEAISRNIEIYMRNDDASSFGTSTTTIKFEENDKVYEGTINLGLTKGWVTIDLNVPFKYEGSNILICINDTTCEWTDYKLLFEAFSADSRTLFISGDETTPYDVVNKTISNNVKSYNVVPSIQFTFVAEEPVEPTTPTYTGDGAWDVTENWNVFPEEEDDVIIDGNVVIPAGYTAIANSIDIKSGSITIEDGGQLIHSNSGVTATVKKDIAGYNTREEIASRGWHTISSPIANSIDVNHVTDLLSNDYDLYYYDEPTHYWINHKDVNSFSTLDAGRGYLYANSNDITLEFTGIINHNDVNFALNCQSDRLTGFNLVGNPFSHNIYKGKNAAIDSDNLSEGYYSLSNEGQ
;
A
#
# COMPACT_ATOMS: atom_id res chain seq x y z
N MET A 1 -28.54 34.48 -20.41
CA MET A 1 -28.57 33.07 -20.88
C MET A 1 -27.19 32.43 -20.91
N LYS A 2 -26.17 32.94 -21.63
CA LYS A 2 -24.82 32.32 -21.59
C LYS A 2 -24.14 32.32 -20.20
N LYS A 3 -24.36 33.34 -19.37
CA LYS A 3 -23.89 33.37 -17.96
C LYS A 3 -24.60 32.37 -17.03
N TYR A 4 -25.71 31.76 -17.45
CA TYR A 4 -26.53 30.84 -16.63
C TYR A 4 -26.19 29.37 -16.88
N TYR A 5 -25.69 29.04 -18.09
CA TYR A 5 -25.27 27.68 -18.44
C TYR A 5 -23.87 27.35 -17.90
N VAL A 6 -22.93 28.30 -17.95
CA VAL A 6 -21.60 28.12 -17.34
C VAL A 6 -21.70 27.95 -15.82
N PHE A 7 -22.66 28.63 -15.17
CA PHE A 7 -22.90 28.49 -13.73
C PHE A 7 -23.55 27.14 -13.34
N ARG A 8 -24.31 26.51 -14.25
CA ARG A 8 -24.92 25.18 -14.03
C ARG A 8 -23.94 24.03 -14.29
N SER A 9 -23.07 24.15 -15.29
CA SER A 9 -22.05 23.14 -15.58
C SER A 9 -20.98 23.08 -14.48
N ILE A 10 -20.61 24.22 -13.87
CA ILE A 10 -19.71 24.24 -12.71
C ILE A 10 -20.35 23.55 -11.49
N ILE A 11 -21.66 23.71 -11.28
CA ILE A 11 -22.40 23.03 -10.18
C ILE A 11 -22.54 21.53 -10.44
N LEU A 12 -22.72 21.10 -11.70
CA LEU A 12 -22.85 19.69 -12.07
C LEU A 12 -21.52 18.93 -11.96
N CYS A 13 -20.39 19.54 -12.35
CA CYS A 13 -19.06 18.94 -12.17
C CYS A 13 -18.65 18.86 -10.70
N LEU A 14 -19.01 19.86 -9.87
CA LEU A 14 -18.81 19.79 -8.41
C LEU A 14 -19.68 18.72 -7.74
N PHE A 15 -20.85 18.39 -8.31
CA PHE A 15 -21.73 17.33 -7.81
C PHE A 15 -21.22 15.92 -8.18
N LEU A 16 -20.68 15.74 -9.39
CA LEU A 16 -20.13 14.46 -9.86
C LEU A 16 -18.81 14.11 -9.14
N SER A 17 -17.97 15.09 -8.81
CA SER A 17 -16.74 14.87 -8.01
C SER A 17 -17.03 14.45 -6.56
N LEU A 18 -18.22 14.77 -6.03
CA LEU A 18 -18.66 14.39 -4.68
C LEU A 18 -19.27 12.97 -4.62
N VAL A 19 -19.67 12.38 -5.75
CA VAL A 19 -20.31 11.04 -5.79
C VAL A 19 -19.29 9.90 -5.95
N PHE A 20 -18.17 10.13 -6.66
CA PHE A 20 -17.13 9.12 -6.88
C PHE A 20 -16.29 8.76 -5.63
N GLN A 21 -16.29 9.57 -4.58
CA GLN A 21 -15.53 9.29 -3.35
C GLN A 21 -16.20 8.27 -2.39
N SER A 22 -17.35 7.66 -2.74
CA SER A 22 -18.17 6.95 -1.74
C SER A 22 -18.44 5.45 -1.98
N PHE A 23 -17.83 4.80 -2.97
CA PHE A 23 -17.94 3.35 -3.14
C PHE A 23 -16.72 2.60 -2.53
N GLY A 24 -16.96 2.00 -1.35
CA GLY A 24 -16.31 0.75 -0.95
C GLY A 24 -15.11 0.79 -0.01
N GLN A 25 -15.06 1.70 0.98
CA GLN A 25 -14.10 1.55 2.09
C GLN A 25 -14.68 0.62 3.15
N GLU A 26 -13.95 -0.43 3.55
CA GLU A 26 -14.27 -1.22 4.75
C GLU A 26 -14.40 -0.27 5.96
N ASP A 27 -15.49 -0.39 6.73
CA ASP A 27 -15.73 0.49 7.88
C ASP A 27 -14.91 0.03 9.09
N TYR A 28 -13.77 0.69 9.31
CA TYR A 28 -12.89 0.42 10.44
C TYR A 28 -13.19 1.28 11.69
N SER A 29 -14.28 2.06 11.70
CA SER A 29 -14.59 3.00 12.80
C SER A 29 -14.68 2.33 14.17
N GLN A 30 -15.06 1.05 14.22
CA GLN A 30 -15.13 0.26 15.46
C GLN A 30 -13.76 0.02 16.13
N TYR A 31 -12.65 0.21 15.42
CA TYR A 31 -11.29 0.04 15.96
C TYR A 31 -10.71 1.36 16.51
N LEU A 32 -11.32 2.51 16.17
CA LEU A 32 -10.87 3.85 16.56
C LEU A 32 -11.40 4.30 17.92
N THR A 33 -11.62 3.38 18.87
CA THR A 33 -12.33 3.68 20.12
C THR A 33 -11.55 4.57 21.10
N SER A 34 -10.22 4.59 21.00
CA SER A 34 -9.29 5.37 21.82
C SER A 34 -8.90 6.71 21.18
N PHE A 35 -9.06 6.83 19.87
CA PHE A 35 -8.61 7.99 19.10
C PHE A 35 -9.71 9.05 18.96
N SER A 36 -9.33 10.32 19.05
CA SER A 36 -10.20 11.45 18.74
C SER A 36 -9.43 12.47 17.90
N GLU A 37 -9.87 12.67 16.66
CA GLU A 37 -9.30 13.73 15.81
C GLU A 37 -9.55 15.11 16.44
N THR A 38 -8.55 15.98 16.39
CA THR A 38 -8.66 17.38 16.81
C THR A 38 -8.33 18.31 15.63
N ASN A 39 -8.34 19.62 15.85
CA ASN A 39 -7.63 20.52 14.94
C ASN A 39 -6.12 20.43 15.21
N PRO A 40 -5.27 20.73 14.23
CA PRO A 40 -3.83 20.89 14.46
C PRO A 40 -3.55 22.06 15.43
N PRO A 41 -2.36 22.05 16.07
CA PRO A 41 -1.83 23.22 16.76
C PRO A 41 -1.78 24.45 15.83
N THR A 42 -1.95 25.65 16.40
CA THR A 42 -1.99 26.91 15.61
C THR A 42 -0.73 27.75 15.75
N GLY A 43 0.18 27.39 16.65
CA GLY A 43 1.43 28.10 16.88
C GLY A 43 2.56 27.72 15.92
N GLU A 44 3.76 28.20 16.20
CA GLU A 44 4.99 27.71 15.58
C GLU A 44 5.30 26.30 16.12
N ILE A 45 5.18 25.30 15.24
CA ILE A 45 5.30 23.89 15.59
C ILE A 45 6.73 23.42 15.36
N ARG A 46 7.25 22.61 16.29
CA ARG A 46 8.50 21.90 16.11
C ARG A 46 8.43 20.51 16.70
N PHE A 47 8.70 19.50 15.88
CA PHE A 47 8.92 18.14 16.34
C PHE A 47 10.43 17.91 16.58
N PRO A 48 10.91 17.79 17.83
CA PRO A 48 12.33 17.66 18.12
C PRO A 48 12.90 16.32 17.65
N ALA A 49 14.20 16.30 17.32
CA ALA A 49 14.93 15.08 16.98
C ALA A 49 15.34 14.27 18.22
N GLU A 50 15.60 12.98 18.04
CA GLU A 50 16.04 12.09 19.12
C GLU A 50 17.41 12.47 19.72
N PHE A 51 18.29 13.07 18.92
CA PHE A 51 19.62 13.56 19.36
C PHE A 51 19.57 14.90 20.12
N GLU A 52 18.38 15.42 20.42
CA GLU A 52 18.19 16.61 21.26
C GLU A 52 18.06 16.26 22.75
N PRO A 53 18.15 17.25 23.67
CA PRO A 53 18.09 16.96 25.11
C PRO A 53 16.83 16.20 25.54
N VAL A 54 17.01 15.11 26.27
CA VAL A 54 15.96 14.19 26.76
C VAL A 54 15.89 14.25 28.28
N GLN A 55 14.70 14.47 28.84
CA GLN A 55 14.47 14.47 30.30
C GLN A 55 14.03 13.10 30.84
N ALA A 56 13.43 12.26 30.00
CA ALA A 56 12.98 10.93 30.41
C ALA A 56 12.95 9.94 29.22
N VAL A 57 12.97 8.64 29.53
CA VAL A 57 12.74 7.56 28.58
C VAL A 57 11.63 6.65 29.08
N VAL A 58 10.71 6.29 28.19
CA VAL A 58 9.60 5.38 28.46
C VAL A 58 9.99 3.97 28.07
N VAL A 59 9.70 3.02 28.97
CA VAL A 59 9.92 1.57 28.77
C VAL A 59 8.72 0.79 29.30
N ALA A 60 8.56 -0.46 28.87
CA ALA A 60 7.47 -1.33 29.33
C ALA A 60 7.97 -2.55 30.10
N HIS A 61 7.34 -2.81 31.24
CA HIS A 61 7.27 -4.12 31.87
C HIS A 61 5.94 -4.78 31.48
N TYR A 62 5.96 -5.44 30.32
CA TYR A 62 4.77 -5.98 29.66
C TYR A 62 4.48 -7.43 30.04
N GLN A 63 5.45 -8.35 29.89
CA GLN A 63 5.30 -9.78 30.15
C GLN A 63 6.59 -10.38 30.74
N THR A 64 6.48 -11.38 31.61
CA THR A 64 7.64 -12.09 32.17
C THR A 64 8.50 -12.68 31.05
N GLY A 65 9.83 -12.45 31.14
CA GLY A 65 10.78 -12.92 30.12
C GLY A 65 10.77 -12.13 28.81
N ARG A 66 9.99 -11.04 28.70
CA ARG A 66 9.82 -10.26 27.47
C ARG A 66 10.12 -8.76 27.58
N ASN A 67 10.92 -8.34 28.57
CA ASN A 67 11.19 -6.93 28.88
C ASN A 67 12.63 -6.54 28.51
N LEU A 68 12.94 -5.24 28.52
CA LEU A 68 14.30 -4.79 28.30
C LEU A 68 15.28 -5.37 29.35
N PRO A 69 16.55 -5.59 28.99
CA PRO A 69 17.59 -5.95 29.94
C PRO A 69 17.66 -4.92 31.06
N VAL A 70 17.59 -5.36 32.33
CA VAL A 70 17.67 -4.43 33.47
C VAL A 70 19.00 -3.67 33.52
N ARG A 71 20.07 -4.20 32.89
CA ARG A 71 21.32 -3.45 32.71
C ARG A 71 21.12 -2.18 31.88
N LEU A 72 20.33 -2.23 30.80
CA LEU A 72 20.01 -1.05 30.00
C LEU A 72 19.19 -0.05 30.81
N ILE A 73 18.20 -0.53 31.58
CA ILE A 73 17.43 0.33 32.50
C ILE A 73 18.34 1.04 33.49
N LYS A 74 19.32 0.32 34.04
CA LYS A 74 20.30 0.88 34.97
C LYS A 74 21.11 2.00 34.31
N GLU A 75 21.66 1.77 33.12
CA GLU A 75 22.46 2.76 32.40
C GLU A 75 21.63 4.01 32.05
N MET A 76 20.39 3.85 31.58
CA MET A 76 19.51 4.99 31.27
C MET A 76 19.15 5.82 32.51
N ALA A 77 18.97 5.17 33.67
CA ALA A 77 18.64 5.83 34.93
C ALA A 77 19.80 6.65 35.53
N GLU A 78 21.00 6.62 34.94
CA GLU A 78 22.11 7.48 35.33
C GLU A 78 21.96 8.91 34.77
N ASP A 79 21.40 9.06 33.57
CA ASP A 79 21.39 10.32 32.83
C ASP A 79 20.02 11.01 32.81
N CYS A 80 18.94 10.23 32.83
CA CYS A 80 17.59 10.78 32.81
C CYS A 80 16.61 9.92 33.61
N LYS A 81 15.36 10.35 33.65
CA LYS A 81 14.30 9.61 34.33
C LYS A 81 13.84 8.43 33.48
N VAL A 82 13.70 7.25 34.07
CA VAL A 82 13.09 6.08 33.41
C VAL A 82 11.63 5.94 33.85
N ILE A 83 10.71 6.18 32.94
CA ILE A 83 9.27 5.98 33.17
C ILE A 83 8.90 4.57 32.70
N THR A 84 8.60 3.69 33.66
CA THR A 84 8.24 2.30 33.38
C THR A 84 6.72 2.13 33.37
N LEU A 85 6.16 1.78 32.22
CA LEU A 85 4.77 1.32 32.10
C LEU A 85 4.69 -0.11 32.63
N VAL A 86 3.86 -0.34 33.65
CA VAL A 86 3.74 -1.64 34.32
C VAL A 86 2.39 -2.25 33.97
N ASN A 87 2.40 -3.41 33.30
CA ASN A 87 1.18 -4.15 32.96
C ASN A 87 0.60 -4.90 34.17
N SER A 88 0.06 -4.12 35.12
CA SER A 88 -0.48 -4.62 36.39
C SER A 88 -1.78 -5.39 36.28
N ALA A 89 -2.47 -5.26 35.13
CA ALA A 89 -3.65 -6.04 34.83
C ALA A 89 -3.37 -7.54 34.69
N LYS A 90 -2.12 -7.96 34.43
CA LYS A 90 -1.82 -9.34 34.06
C LYS A 90 -0.54 -9.95 34.63
N TRP A 91 0.58 -9.22 34.64
CA TRP A 91 1.90 -9.86 34.81
C TRP A 91 2.72 -9.36 35.99
N PHE A 92 2.64 -8.08 36.35
CA PHE A 92 3.53 -7.49 37.36
C PHE A 92 2.83 -6.46 38.25
N THR A 93 3.11 -6.46 39.53
CA THR A 93 2.82 -5.29 40.38
C THR A 93 3.95 -4.26 40.27
N THR A 94 3.64 -2.97 40.48
CA THR A 94 4.69 -1.94 40.55
C THR A 94 5.74 -2.24 41.61
N GLN A 95 5.37 -2.87 42.73
CA GLN A 95 6.34 -3.22 43.77
C GLN A 95 7.33 -4.29 43.31
N GLU A 96 6.90 -5.31 42.56
CA GLU A 96 7.80 -6.33 42.02
C GLU A 96 8.83 -5.73 41.06
N VAL A 97 8.41 -4.79 40.20
CA VAL A 97 9.34 -4.11 39.28
C VAL A 97 10.31 -3.20 40.06
N LYS A 98 9.83 -2.49 41.08
CA LYS A 98 10.69 -1.68 41.97
C LYS A 98 11.73 -2.52 42.71
N ASP A 99 11.32 -3.68 43.21
CA ASP A 99 12.21 -4.61 43.92
C ASP A 99 13.25 -5.20 42.95
N LEU A 100 12.85 -5.54 41.72
CA LEU A 100 13.75 -5.97 40.65
C LEU A 100 14.81 -4.89 40.36
N TYR A 101 14.38 -3.66 40.06
CA TYR A 101 15.28 -2.54 39.77
C TYR A 101 16.22 -2.26 40.94
N SER A 102 15.70 -2.21 42.17
CA SER A 102 16.49 -2.01 43.38
C SER A 102 17.54 -3.11 43.56
N SER A 103 17.15 -4.38 43.33
CA SER A 103 18.05 -5.52 43.46
C SER A 103 19.17 -5.55 42.41
N ALA A 104 18.89 -5.01 41.21
CA ALA A 104 19.85 -4.87 40.12
C ALA A 104 20.73 -3.61 40.24
N GLY A 105 20.50 -2.77 41.25
CA GLY A 105 21.27 -1.55 41.48
C GLY A 105 20.92 -0.40 40.53
N VAL A 106 19.71 -0.40 39.97
CA VAL A 106 19.14 0.75 39.24
C VAL A 106 18.95 1.90 40.24
N ASN A 107 19.22 3.13 39.82
CA ASN A 107 18.88 4.33 40.59
C ASN A 107 17.36 4.54 40.58
N VAL A 108 16.64 3.88 41.50
CA VAL A 108 15.18 3.92 41.57
C VAL A 108 14.60 5.31 41.90
N ASP A 109 15.41 6.23 42.42
CA ASP A 109 15.00 7.63 42.60
C ASP A 109 14.83 8.36 41.25
N ASN A 110 15.51 7.88 40.20
CA ASN A 110 15.33 8.29 38.81
C ASN A 110 14.30 7.42 38.06
N CYS A 111 13.52 6.58 38.75
CA CYS A 111 12.49 5.76 38.10
C CYS A 111 11.08 6.19 38.53
N GLU A 112 10.18 6.32 37.57
CA GLU A 112 8.74 6.46 37.78
C GLU A 112 8.00 5.27 37.20
N PHE A 113 6.84 4.95 37.76
CA PHE A 113 6.08 3.76 37.40
C PHE A 113 4.63 4.14 37.17
N ILE A 114 4.08 3.79 36.02
CA ILE A 114 2.70 4.07 35.65
C ILE A 114 2.01 2.72 35.42
N GLU A 115 0.98 2.42 36.21
CA GLU A 115 0.17 1.20 36.04
C GLU A 115 -0.86 1.41 34.94
N VAL A 116 -0.70 0.69 33.83
CA VAL A 116 -1.60 0.76 32.66
C VAL A 116 -1.78 -0.64 32.05
N PRO A 117 -2.95 -0.95 31.48
CA PRO A 117 -3.07 -2.13 30.64
C PRO A 117 -2.21 -1.94 29.39
N LEU A 118 -1.48 -2.98 29.00
CA LEU A 118 -0.65 -2.98 27.79
C LEU A 118 -0.96 -4.23 26.97
N SER A 119 -0.82 -4.12 25.66
CA SER A 119 -0.92 -5.20 24.68
C SER A 119 0.41 -5.55 24.03
N GLY A 120 1.36 -4.63 24.05
CA GLY A 120 2.70 -4.80 23.54
C GLY A 120 3.76 -4.09 24.39
N ARG A 121 5.01 -4.48 24.16
CA ARG A 121 6.19 -3.87 24.78
C ARG A 121 6.79 -2.73 23.97
N TRP A 122 6.31 -2.51 22.75
CA TRP A 122 6.91 -1.65 21.75
C TRP A 122 6.57 -0.18 22.00
N THR A 123 7.07 0.36 23.12
CA THR A 123 6.78 1.75 23.50
C THR A 123 7.18 2.75 22.44
N ARG A 124 8.15 2.45 21.56
CA ARG A 124 8.46 3.29 20.40
C ARG A 124 7.25 3.56 19.52
N ASP A 125 6.47 2.52 19.29
CA ASP A 125 5.44 2.48 18.25
C ASP A 125 4.19 3.25 18.67
N TYR A 126 3.80 3.11 19.95
CA TYR A 126 2.54 3.66 20.48
C TYR A 126 2.70 4.78 21.52
N ALA A 127 3.90 4.99 22.09
CA ALA A 127 4.06 6.07 23.07
C ALA A 127 4.15 7.43 22.35
N PRO A 128 3.74 8.52 23.03
CA PRO A 128 3.39 9.76 22.36
C PRO A 128 4.54 10.47 21.66
N TRP A 129 4.19 11.22 20.61
CA TRP A 129 5.08 12.14 19.94
C TRP A 129 4.99 13.51 20.59
N PHE A 130 6.07 13.93 21.24
CA PHE A 130 6.15 15.23 21.89
C PHE A 130 6.59 16.30 20.89
N ILE A 131 5.85 17.40 20.82
CA ILE A 131 6.16 18.57 20.01
C ILE A 131 6.28 19.82 20.89
N PHE A 132 6.80 20.90 20.31
CA PHE A 132 6.60 22.24 20.82
C PHE A 132 5.61 23.00 19.95
N ASP A 133 4.64 23.66 20.59
CA ASP A 133 3.63 24.55 20.00
C ASP A 133 3.78 25.94 20.65
N ASP A 134 4.28 26.91 19.87
CA ASP A 134 4.64 28.25 20.37
C ASP A 134 5.54 28.22 21.62
N GLY A 135 6.54 27.32 21.59
CA GLY A 135 7.49 27.20 22.69
C GLY A 135 6.97 26.43 23.91
N LYS A 136 5.82 25.76 23.81
CA LYS A 136 5.25 24.96 24.91
C LYS A 136 5.14 23.48 24.53
N PRO A 137 5.40 22.55 25.44
CA PRO A 137 5.26 21.13 25.16
C PRO A 137 3.80 20.76 24.88
N ALA A 138 3.59 19.91 23.89
CA ALA A 138 2.33 19.27 23.59
C ALA A 138 2.58 17.86 23.06
N ILE A 139 1.52 17.05 22.95
CA ILE A 139 1.56 15.71 22.37
C ILE A 139 0.76 15.73 21.08
N VAL A 140 1.30 15.08 20.04
CA VAL A 140 0.54 14.61 18.89
C VAL A 140 0.30 13.12 19.05
N ASP A 141 -0.97 12.75 18.96
CA ASP A 141 -1.45 11.38 18.96
C ASP A 141 -1.83 10.97 17.55
N ASN A 142 -1.35 9.80 17.11
CA ASN A 142 -1.72 9.19 15.85
C ASN A 142 -2.45 7.88 16.13
N ILE A 143 -3.11 7.30 15.13
CA ILE A 143 -3.77 6.01 15.28
C ILE A 143 -2.70 4.92 15.17
N TYR A 144 -2.53 4.11 16.20
CA TYR A 144 -1.57 3.02 16.19
C TYR A 144 -1.95 1.97 15.15
N ASP A 145 -1.06 1.68 14.20
CA ASP A 145 -1.28 0.78 13.08
C ASP A 145 -1.66 -0.67 13.44
N ARG A 146 -1.38 -1.12 14.67
CA ARG A 146 -1.77 -2.45 15.15
C ARG A 146 -3.19 -2.56 15.73
N VAL A 147 -4.00 -1.49 15.72
CA VAL A 147 -5.41 -1.60 16.18
C VAL A 147 -6.33 -2.31 15.19
N PHE A 148 -5.91 -2.44 13.93
CA PHE A 148 -6.72 -2.99 12.83
C PHE A 148 -6.57 -4.51 12.66
N PRO A 149 -7.60 -5.21 12.16
CA PRO A 149 -7.51 -6.65 11.90
C PRO A 149 -6.55 -6.93 10.74
N GLY A 150 -5.65 -7.90 10.94
CA GLY A 150 -4.70 -8.33 9.90
C GLY A 150 -3.40 -7.53 9.82
N SER A 151 -3.17 -6.48 10.63
CA SER A 151 -1.90 -5.73 10.67
C SER A 151 -0.78 -6.41 11.49
N GLY A 152 -0.83 -7.74 11.66
CA GLY A 152 0.26 -8.54 12.24
C GLY A 152 -0.08 -9.33 13.51
N ASN A 153 -1.23 -9.07 14.14
CA ASN A 153 -1.67 -9.76 15.36
C ASN A 153 -3.18 -9.59 15.59
N ASN A 154 -3.94 -10.68 15.51
CA ASN A 154 -5.42 -10.71 15.58
C ASN A 154 -5.99 -10.45 16.99
N ASN A 155 -5.49 -9.45 17.73
CA ASN A 155 -5.91 -9.22 19.11
C ASN A 155 -6.61 -7.86 19.29
N PRO A 156 -7.93 -7.84 19.59
CA PRO A 156 -8.70 -6.63 19.89
C PRO A 156 -8.17 -5.80 21.08
N SER A 157 -7.17 -6.30 21.83
CA SER A 157 -6.62 -5.62 22.99
C SER A 157 -5.68 -4.44 22.67
N GLN A 158 -5.26 -4.26 21.41
CA GLN A 158 -4.24 -3.25 21.05
C GLN A 158 -4.70 -1.79 21.17
N THR A 159 -6.01 -1.58 21.36
CA THR A 159 -6.59 -0.30 21.82
C THR A 159 -6.02 0.19 23.16
N ASN A 160 -5.46 -0.70 24.00
CA ASN A 160 -4.79 -0.29 25.24
C ASN A 160 -3.50 0.50 24.97
N ASP A 161 -2.74 0.10 23.94
CA ASP A 161 -1.48 0.74 23.59
C ASP A 161 -1.74 2.08 22.88
N ASP A 162 -2.72 2.11 21.99
CA ASP A 162 -3.22 3.33 21.31
C ASP A 162 -3.72 4.40 22.31
N ALA A 163 -4.19 4.00 23.49
CA ALA A 163 -4.64 4.93 24.53
C ALA A 163 -3.51 5.58 25.36
N ILE A 164 -2.24 5.20 25.15
CA ILE A 164 -1.12 5.63 26.00
C ILE A 164 -0.80 7.12 25.84
N SER A 165 -0.92 7.68 24.64
CA SER A 165 -0.70 9.12 24.40
C SER A 165 -1.57 9.99 25.29
N ALA A 166 -2.87 9.67 25.37
CA ALA A 166 -3.82 10.39 26.22
C ALA A 166 -3.46 10.30 27.73
N LYS A 167 -2.86 9.18 28.16
CA LYS A 167 -2.40 9.03 29.55
C LYS A 167 -1.22 9.93 29.88
N PHE A 168 -0.29 10.12 28.96
CA PHE A 168 0.81 11.05 29.16
C PHE A 168 0.37 12.51 29.09
N ALA A 169 -0.60 12.86 28.24
CA ALA A 169 -1.21 14.18 28.24
C ALA A 169 -1.83 14.52 29.60
N GLU A 170 -2.58 13.58 30.20
CA GLU A 170 -3.11 13.70 31.56
C GLU A 170 -2.00 13.77 32.61
N TYR A 171 -0.96 12.94 32.48
CA TYR A 171 0.15 12.86 33.43
C TYR A 171 0.95 14.18 33.52
N TYR A 172 1.23 14.80 32.37
CA TYR A 172 2.00 16.03 32.28
C TYR A 172 1.14 17.30 32.29
N ASP A 173 -0.18 17.18 32.18
CA ASP A 173 -1.12 18.32 32.03
C ASP A 173 -0.76 19.21 30.84
N ILE A 174 -0.55 18.59 29.67
CA ILE A 174 -0.20 19.25 28.40
C ILE A 174 -1.21 18.97 27.29
N PRO A 175 -1.33 19.84 26.27
CA PRO A 175 -2.27 19.63 25.17
C PRO A 175 -2.03 18.32 24.42
N LEU A 176 -3.12 17.72 23.95
CA LEU A 176 -3.16 16.54 23.11
C LEU A 176 -3.82 16.89 21.78
N TYR A 177 -3.12 16.67 20.67
CA TYR A 177 -3.61 16.88 19.32
C TYR A 177 -3.75 15.53 18.61
N GLY A 178 -4.97 15.16 18.23
CA GLY A 178 -5.25 13.90 17.54
C GLY A 178 -5.10 14.06 16.03
N MET A 179 -3.96 13.60 15.49
CA MET A 179 -3.65 13.57 14.07
C MET A 179 -4.21 12.30 13.44
N LYS A 180 -5.25 12.42 12.61
CA LYS A 180 -5.90 11.28 11.94
C LYS A 180 -5.02 10.74 10.81
N ILE A 181 -3.97 10.01 11.18
CA ILE A 181 -3.06 9.23 10.34
C ILE A 181 -2.84 7.89 11.05
N VAL A 182 -2.77 6.81 10.28
CA VAL A 182 -2.36 5.51 10.79
C VAL A 182 -0.84 5.47 10.76
N HIS A 183 -0.21 5.38 11.93
CA HIS A 183 1.24 5.47 12.05
C HIS A 183 1.75 4.65 13.23
N THR A 184 3.06 4.46 13.22
CA THR A 184 3.85 3.89 14.31
C THR A 184 5.15 4.66 14.47
N GLY A 185 5.60 4.89 15.69
CA GLY A 185 6.86 5.62 15.95
C GLY A 185 8.12 4.92 15.46
N GLY A 186 8.12 3.60 15.25
CA GLY A 186 9.26 2.89 14.63
C GLY A 186 9.43 3.24 13.16
N ASN A 187 8.34 3.67 12.51
CA ASN A 187 8.36 4.14 11.14
C ASN A 187 8.50 5.67 11.00
N MET A 188 9.00 6.38 12.02
CA MET A 188 9.18 7.84 11.99
C MET A 188 10.56 8.25 12.50
N MET A 189 11.29 9.01 11.69
CA MET A 189 12.57 9.63 12.08
C MET A 189 12.59 11.10 11.62
N GLN A 190 13.02 12.02 12.48
CA GLN A 190 13.02 13.46 12.21
C GLN A 190 14.34 14.14 12.59
N ASP A 191 14.69 15.21 11.88
CA ASP A 191 15.93 15.98 12.05
C ASP A 191 15.82 17.17 13.03
N GLY A 192 14.62 17.42 13.55
CA GLY A 192 14.33 18.49 14.49
C GLY A 192 14.16 19.88 13.86
N ARG A 193 14.25 19.98 12.52
CA ARG A 193 14.26 21.20 11.70
C ARG A 193 13.28 21.14 10.52
N GLY A 194 12.32 20.23 10.59
CA GLY A 194 11.22 20.12 9.63
C GLY A 194 11.47 19.11 8.51
N ILE A 195 12.46 18.24 8.65
CA ILE A 195 12.65 17.10 7.76
C ILE A 195 12.38 15.79 8.52
N ALA A 196 11.64 14.88 7.89
CA ALA A 196 11.43 13.54 8.41
C ALA A 196 11.46 12.48 7.30
N VAL A 197 11.66 11.23 7.71
CA VAL A 197 11.61 10.04 6.86
C VAL A 197 10.75 8.95 7.47
N SER A 198 9.99 8.28 6.59
CA SER A 198 9.17 7.11 6.90
C SER A 198 9.13 6.16 5.71
N ASP A 199 8.79 4.91 5.96
CA ASP A 199 8.38 3.99 4.92
C ASP A 199 6.96 4.29 4.41
N SER A 200 6.71 3.91 3.16
CA SER A 200 5.42 3.94 2.44
C SER A 200 4.20 3.35 3.17
N ILE A 201 4.38 2.53 4.21
CA ILE A 201 3.24 2.01 4.99
C ILE A 201 2.36 3.12 5.58
N VAL A 202 2.95 4.28 5.94
CA VAL A 202 2.18 5.43 6.45
C VAL A 202 1.11 5.90 5.45
N ILE A 203 1.42 5.87 4.15
CA ILE A 203 0.48 6.25 3.09
C ILE A 203 -0.53 5.13 2.87
N THR A 204 -0.04 3.90 2.67
CA THR A 204 -0.91 2.77 2.28
C THR A 204 -1.90 2.39 3.37
N GLU A 205 -1.48 2.41 4.64
CA GLU A 205 -2.34 2.08 5.78
C GLU A 205 -3.29 3.23 6.12
N SER A 206 -2.85 4.49 6.01
CA SER A 206 -3.74 5.64 6.21
C SER A 206 -4.84 5.70 5.15
N ALA A 207 -4.51 5.43 3.88
CA ALA A 207 -5.49 5.35 2.80
C ALA A 207 -6.48 4.21 3.05
N LYS A 208 -5.96 3.02 3.41
CA LYS A 208 -6.78 1.83 3.66
C LYS A 208 -7.72 2.00 4.85
N TYR A 209 -7.18 2.33 6.01
CA TYR A 209 -7.94 2.21 7.27
C TYR A 209 -8.72 3.47 7.65
N VAL A 210 -8.26 4.66 7.24
CA VAL A 210 -8.88 5.93 7.66
C VAL A 210 -9.21 6.88 6.51
N GLY A 211 -8.94 6.48 5.27
CA GLY A 211 -9.36 7.18 4.06
C GLY A 211 -8.59 8.47 3.84
N VAL A 212 -7.34 8.53 4.29
CA VAL A 212 -6.45 9.68 4.16
C VAL A 212 -5.44 9.37 3.07
N ASP A 213 -5.47 10.13 1.99
CA ASP A 213 -4.56 9.94 0.85
C ASP A 213 -3.15 10.49 1.12
N ALA A 214 -2.24 10.31 0.18
CA ALA A 214 -0.84 10.69 0.33
C ALA A 214 -0.63 12.20 0.55
N GLU A 215 -1.38 13.05 -0.16
CA GLU A 215 -1.24 14.51 -0.04
C GLU A 215 -1.77 14.98 1.32
N ASP A 216 -2.89 14.42 1.76
CA ASP A 216 -3.43 14.67 3.08
C ASP A 216 -2.51 14.16 4.20
N VAL A 217 -1.78 13.05 4.00
CA VAL A 217 -0.72 12.61 4.92
C VAL A 217 0.37 13.68 5.02
N HIS A 218 0.92 14.15 3.88
CA HIS A 218 1.97 15.16 3.87
C HIS A 218 1.52 16.46 4.55
N GLN A 219 0.31 16.92 4.24
CA GLN A 219 -0.25 18.13 4.84
C GLN A 219 -0.46 17.98 6.34
N LYS A 220 -0.93 16.82 6.82
CA LYS A 220 -1.07 16.55 8.27
C LYS A 220 0.29 16.45 8.97
N MET A 221 1.30 15.83 8.37
CA MET A 221 2.66 15.81 8.94
C MET A 221 3.22 17.24 9.08
N LYS A 222 2.92 18.12 8.12
CA LYS A 222 3.23 19.54 8.22
C LYS A 222 2.43 20.25 9.33
N ASP A 223 1.11 20.12 9.32
CA ASP A 223 0.21 20.87 10.20
C ASP A 223 0.29 20.45 11.67
N TYR A 224 0.62 19.19 11.95
CA TYR A 224 0.70 18.68 13.33
C TYR A 224 2.12 18.64 13.88
N LEU A 225 3.12 18.41 13.03
CA LEU A 225 4.49 18.15 13.47
C LEU A 225 5.51 19.19 12.96
N GLY A 226 5.10 20.09 12.06
CA GLY A 226 6.00 21.07 11.46
C GLY A 226 6.99 20.45 10.47
N ILE A 227 6.66 19.30 9.87
CA ILE A 227 7.49 18.65 8.85
C ILE A 227 7.23 19.30 7.48
N GLU A 228 8.19 20.07 7.00
CA GLU A 228 8.15 20.76 5.71
C GLU A 228 8.62 19.86 4.56
N THR A 229 9.60 19.00 4.81
CA THR A 229 10.10 18.01 3.85
C THR A 229 9.89 16.61 4.43
N TYR A 230 9.00 15.82 3.81
CA TYR A 230 8.72 14.46 4.26
C TYR A 230 9.14 13.44 3.21
N HIS A 231 10.18 12.67 3.54
CA HIS A 231 10.71 11.62 2.68
C HIS A 231 9.95 10.32 2.96
N VAL A 232 9.07 9.94 2.04
CA VAL A 232 8.42 8.61 2.09
C VAL A 232 9.13 7.69 1.10
N THR A 233 9.86 6.70 1.62
CA THR A 233 10.70 5.78 0.83
C THR A 233 10.12 4.36 0.80
N VAL A 234 10.67 3.50 -0.07
CA VAL A 234 10.34 2.06 -0.11
C VAL A 234 11.31 1.28 0.79
N ASP A 235 10.77 0.34 1.56
CA ASP A 235 11.52 -0.47 2.51
C ASP A 235 12.64 -1.25 1.79
N PRO A 236 13.93 -0.94 2.04
CA PRO A 236 15.02 -1.71 1.48
C PRO A 236 15.11 -3.10 2.12
N GLN A 237 14.52 -3.32 3.30
CA GLN A 237 14.58 -4.60 3.99
C GLN A 237 13.67 -5.66 3.35
N GLY A 238 12.46 -5.26 2.92
CA GLY A 238 11.45 -6.15 2.37
C GLY A 238 10.95 -7.20 3.37
N ASP A 239 10.89 -6.83 4.65
CA ASP A 239 10.33 -7.66 5.73
C ASP A 239 8.91 -7.18 6.07
N TYR A 240 8.17 -7.92 6.88
CA TYR A 240 6.75 -7.63 7.14
C TYR A 240 6.49 -6.29 7.84
N ILE A 241 7.49 -5.77 8.58
CA ILE A 241 7.32 -4.64 9.49
C ILE A 241 7.43 -3.29 8.79
N ALA A 242 8.26 -3.18 7.76
CA ALA A 242 8.50 -1.95 6.99
C ALA A 242 8.69 -0.67 7.85
N HIS A 243 9.52 -0.74 8.89
CA HIS A 243 9.86 0.41 9.73
C HIS A 243 11.22 0.99 9.34
N VAL A 244 11.31 2.32 9.22
CA VAL A 244 12.59 3.00 8.97
C VAL A 244 13.65 2.69 10.03
N ASP A 245 13.27 2.53 11.30
CA ASP A 245 14.22 2.23 12.38
C ASP A 245 14.94 0.88 12.28
N CYS A 246 14.51 0.03 11.34
CA CYS A 246 15.15 -1.25 11.07
C CYS A 246 16.29 -1.13 10.04
N TRP A 247 16.35 -0.05 9.26
CA TRP A 247 17.35 0.15 8.20
C TRP A 247 18.00 1.53 8.16
N GLY A 248 17.45 2.54 8.82
CA GLY A 248 17.94 3.92 8.78
C GLY A 248 17.70 4.72 10.07
N LYS A 249 18.59 5.68 10.37
CA LYS A 249 18.47 6.56 11.54
C LYS A 249 19.19 7.89 11.33
N PHE A 250 18.53 9.02 11.62
CA PHE A 250 19.22 10.31 11.70
C PHE A 250 20.11 10.36 12.95
N LEU A 251 21.38 10.72 12.76
CA LEU A 251 22.36 10.85 13.85
C LEU A 251 22.65 12.32 14.19
N ALA A 252 22.40 13.22 13.23
CA ALA A 252 22.47 14.67 13.35
C ALA A 252 21.68 15.28 12.18
N PRO A 253 21.46 16.61 12.13
CA PRO A 253 20.70 17.23 11.04
C PRO A 253 21.29 16.99 9.65
N ASP A 254 22.60 16.75 9.52
CA ASP A 254 23.28 16.45 8.27
C ASP A 254 23.85 15.02 8.20
N LYS A 255 23.47 14.13 9.13
CA LYS A 255 24.00 12.75 9.19
C LYS A 255 22.90 11.72 9.27
N ILE A 256 22.99 10.70 8.43
CA ILE A 256 22.09 9.53 8.46
C ILE A 256 22.91 8.25 8.44
N LEU A 257 22.55 7.31 9.32
CA LEU A 257 23.07 5.95 9.31
C LEU A 257 22.13 5.07 8.51
N LEU A 258 22.67 4.26 7.60
CA LEU A 258 21.92 3.30 6.80
C LEU A 258 22.58 1.92 6.86
N ALA A 259 21.77 0.87 6.98
CA ALA A 259 22.26 -0.50 6.93
C ALA A 259 22.84 -0.85 5.54
N ARG A 260 23.74 -1.84 5.52
CA ARG A 260 24.33 -2.40 4.32
C ARG A 260 24.40 -3.92 4.45
N VAL A 261 23.84 -4.62 3.48
CA VAL A 261 23.92 -6.08 3.38
C VAL A 261 25.08 -6.48 2.47
N GLU A 262 25.44 -7.76 2.48
CA GLU A 262 26.44 -8.30 1.57
C GLU A 262 26.00 -8.16 0.11
N ALA A 263 26.94 -7.96 -0.82
CA ALA A 263 26.65 -7.78 -2.25
C ALA A 263 25.88 -8.95 -2.90
N THR A 264 25.92 -10.14 -2.29
CA THR A 264 25.18 -11.32 -2.73
C THR A 264 23.76 -11.40 -2.17
N HIS A 265 23.36 -10.51 -1.27
CA HIS A 265 22.03 -10.49 -0.67
C HIS A 265 21.00 -9.92 -1.65
N ALA A 266 19.80 -10.53 -1.71
CA ALA A 266 18.76 -10.16 -2.69
C ALA A 266 18.31 -8.69 -2.59
N GLN A 267 18.39 -8.11 -1.39
CA GLN A 267 18.01 -6.71 -1.15
C GLN A 267 19.17 -5.70 -1.33
N TYR A 268 20.38 -6.14 -1.72
CA TYR A 268 21.56 -5.28 -1.78
C TYR A 268 21.33 -4.00 -2.59
N GLU A 269 20.78 -4.12 -3.80
CA GLU A 269 20.51 -2.97 -4.68
C GLU A 269 19.51 -1.97 -4.07
N LYS A 270 18.56 -2.43 -3.23
CA LYS A 270 17.63 -1.53 -2.54
C LYS A 270 18.31 -0.76 -1.40
N TYR A 271 19.19 -1.42 -0.65
CA TYR A 271 19.98 -0.73 0.38
C TYR A 271 20.93 0.30 -0.24
N GLU A 272 21.57 -0.03 -1.36
CA GLU A 272 22.43 0.91 -2.07
C GLU A 272 21.64 2.04 -2.73
N SER A 273 20.42 1.81 -3.24
CA SER A 273 19.60 2.88 -3.81
C SER A 273 19.13 3.89 -2.77
N VAL A 274 18.73 3.44 -1.58
CA VAL A 274 18.38 4.33 -0.45
C VAL A 274 19.61 5.11 0.03
N ALA A 275 20.78 4.47 0.12
CA ALA A 275 22.01 5.17 0.42
C ALA A 275 22.33 6.25 -0.61
N LYS A 276 22.20 5.91 -1.91
CA LYS A 276 22.45 6.85 -3.00
C LYS A 276 21.46 8.02 -3.01
N TYR A 277 20.21 7.76 -2.65
CA TYR A 277 19.20 8.81 -2.50
C TYR A 277 19.64 9.85 -1.47
N PHE A 278 20.01 9.42 -0.26
CA PHE A 278 20.42 10.36 0.80
C PHE A 278 21.77 11.03 0.50
N GLU A 279 22.72 10.33 -0.14
CA GLU A 279 23.99 10.94 -0.61
C GLU A 279 23.78 12.10 -1.57
N ASN A 280 22.66 12.12 -2.30
CA ASN A 280 22.32 13.16 -3.28
C ASN A 280 21.22 14.11 -2.76
N THR A 281 20.70 13.90 -1.55
CA THR A 281 19.62 14.69 -0.97
C THR A 281 20.18 15.70 0.01
N ASN A 282 19.79 16.96 -0.14
CA ASN A 282 20.22 18.02 0.77
C ASN A 282 19.57 17.86 2.15
N CYS A 283 20.38 18.00 3.19
CA CYS A 283 19.91 18.19 4.56
C CYS A 283 19.28 19.58 4.76
N CYS A 284 18.81 19.86 5.97
CA CYS A 284 18.18 21.15 6.32
C CYS A 284 19.09 22.38 6.14
N TRP A 285 20.40 22.18 5.95
CA TRP A 285 21.38 23.23 5.72
C TRP A 285 21.73 23.44 4.24
N GLY A 286 21.07 22.73 3.32
CA GLY A 286 21.17 22.98 1.88
C GLY A 286 22.34 22.28 1.18
N TYR A 287 23.04 21.38 1.85
CA TYR A 287 24.07 20.51 1.26
C TYR A 287 23.75 19.02 1.53
N PRO A 288 24.31 18.06 0.76
CA PRO A 288 23.92 16.66 0.86
C PRO A 288 24.19 16.00 2.23
N TYR A 289 23.39 15.01 2.62
CA TYR A 289 23.63 14.24 3.85
C TYR A 289 24.97 13.51 3.83
N GLN A 290 25.62 13.47 4.99
CA GLN A 290 26.70 12.53 5.28
C GLN A 290 26.10 11.17 5.59
N VAL A 291 26.22 10.23 4.65
CA VAL A 291 25.69 8.87 4.78
C VAL A 291 26.73 7.96 5.43
N TYR A 292 26.43 7.48 6.64
CA TYR A 292 27.18 6.45 7.34
C TYR A 292 26.58 5.08 7.06
N ARG A 293 27.42 4.05 6.88
CA ARG A 293 26.98 2.69 6.52
C ARG A 293 27.34 1.70 7.62
N VAL A 294 26.39 0.85 8.02
CA VAL A 294 26.64 -0.24 8.98
C VAL A 294 26.40 -1.60 8.34
N ASP A 295 27.41 -2.47 8.37
CA ASP A 295 27.33 -3.81 7.78
C ASP A 295 26.48 -4.74 8.65
N VAL A 296 25.40 -5.26 8.08
CA VAL A 296 24.46 -6.18 8.73
C VAL A 296 24.53 -7.57 8.08
N PRO A 297 25.16 -8.56 8.73
CA PRO A 297 25.34 -9.88 8.14
C PRO A 297 24.03 -10.66 8.02
N THR A 298 23.98 -11.60 7.05
CA THR A 298 22.86 -12.55 6.92
C THR A 298 23.07 -13.72 7.86
N ARG A 299 22.04 -14.15 8.59
CA ARG A 299 22.16 -15.30 9.50
C ARG A 299 22.15 -16.61 8.72
N SER A 300 23.08 -17.53 9.00
CA SER A 300 23.01 -18.88 8.45
C SER A 300 21.70 -19.57 8.85
N GLY A 301 20.84 -19.85 7.86
CA GLY A 301 19.57 -20.56 8.05
C GLY A 301 18.31 -19.68 8.13
N ASN A 302 18.45 -18.34 8.13
CA ASN A 302 17.34 -17.39 7.98
C ASN A 302 17.68 -16.43 6.83
N LYS A 303 16.80 -16.28 5.84
CA LYS A 303 17.03 -15.41 4.68
C LYS A 303 16.87 -13.92 4.98
N ASN A 304 16.47 -13.55 6.20
CA ASN A 304 16.34 -12.15 6.62
C ASN A 304 17.63 -11.67 7.30
N ILE A 305 17.88 -10.36 7.19
CA ILE A 305 18.99 -9.63 7.84
C ILE A 305 19.01 -9.95 9.33
N ALA A 306 20.19 -10.21 9.91
CA ALA A 306 20.26 -10.69 11.29
C ALA A 306 20.35 -9.57 12.33
N SER A 307 21.20 -8.57 12.09
CA SER A 307 21.70 -7.69 13.15
C SER A 307 21.00 -6.31 13.14
N PRO A 308 20.36 -5.87 14.25
CA PRO A 308 19.55 -4.66 14.30
C PRO A 308 20.35 -3.37 14.64
N TYR A 309 21.56 -3.19 14.11
CA TYR A 309 22.47 -2.12 14.54
C TYR A 309 21.93 -0.68 14.35
N THR A 310 21.05 -0.48 13.39
CA THR A 310 20.33 0.79 13.14
C THR A 310 19.27 1.08 14.20
N ASN A 311 18.76 0.04 14.87
CA ASN A 311 17.71 0.10 15.88
C ASN A 311 18.26 0.52 17.26
N SER A 312 19.09 1.56 17.28
CA SER A 312 19.73 2.15 18.45
C SER A 312 18.89 3.26 19.08
N LEU A 313 19.19 3.61 20.33
CA LEU A 313 18.62 4.75 21.05
C LEU A 313 19.70 5.79 21.31
N ILE A 314 19.47 7.03 20.91
CA ILE A 314 20.26 8.20 21.28
C ILE A 314 19.65 8.80 22.54
N LEU A 315 20.43 8.95 23.60
CA LEU A 315 19.96 9.48 24.87
C LEU A 315 20.99 10.46 25.44
N ASN A 316 20.71 11.76 25.29
CA ASN A 316 21.61 12.83 25.69
C ASN A 316 23.02 12.66 25.08
N ASN A 317 24.04 12.31 25.85
CA ASN A 317 25.41 12.09 25.38
C ASN A 317 25.78 10.61 25.24
N LYS A 318 24.81 9.69 25.29
CA LYS A 318 25.01 8.25 25.12
C LYS A 318 24.25 7.74 23.89
N VAL A 319 24.78 6.70 23.26
CA VAL A 319 24.07 5.93 22.22
C VAL A 319 24.08 4.46 22.60
N PHE A 320 22.91 3.86 22.75
CA PHE A 320 22.75 2.45 23.04
C PHE A 320 22.51 1.66 21.75
N VAL A 321 23.47 0.84 21.37
CA VAL A 321 23.43 0.06 20.12
C VAL A 321 23.11 -1.40 20.46
N PRO A 322 22.03 -2.01 19.94
CA PRO A 322 21.77 -3.43 20.16
C PRO A 322 22.85 -4.27 19.48
N LEU A 323 23.48 -5.16 20.23
CA LEU A 323 24.48 -6.08 19.71
C LEU A 323 23.86 -7.44 19.41
N ASP A 324 24.21 -7.99 18.26
CA ASP A 324 23.76 -9.30 17.84
C ASP A 324 24.61 -10.37 18.53
N ALA A 325 23.96 -11.19 19.37
CA ALA A 325 24.61 -12.25 20.12
C ALA A 325 25.07 -13.43 19.25
N ASP A 326 24.53 -13.53 18.03
CA ASP A 326 24.70 -14.65 17.12
C ASP A 326 25.67 -14.34 15.96
N THR A 327 26.32 -13.18 15.98
CA THR A 327 27.35 -12.78 15.01
C THR A 327 28.75 -12.73 15.61
N ASP A 328 29.77 -12.71 14.75
CA ASP A 328 31.17 -12.54 15.18
C ASP A 328 31.36 -11.14 15.78
N ASP A 329 32.19 -11.05 16.84
CA ASP A 329 32.64 -9.80 17.45
C ASP A 329 33.11 -8.77 16.40
N TYR A 330 33.59 -9.21 15.24
CA TYR A 330 33.91 -8.32 14.12
C TYR A 330 32.77 -7.35 13.74
N TYR A 331 31.55 -7.86 13.51
CA TYR A 331 30.44 -7.01 13.06
C TYR A 331 29.91 -6.11 14.18
N ASN A 332 29.82 -6.63 15.40
CA ASN A 332 29.44 -5.85 16.58
C ASN A 332 30.42 -4.68 16.80
N ASN A 333 31.73 -4.94 16.75
CA ASN A 333 32.75 -3.90 16.92
C ASN A 333 32.77 -2.91 15.75
N ALA A 334 32.55 -3.38 14.51
CA ALA A 334 32.47 -2.51 13.34
C ALA A 334 31.26 -1.56 13.43
N ALA A 335 30.10 -2.06 13.86
CA ALA A 335 28.92 -1.24 14.08
C ALA A 335 29.16 -0.16 15.13
N LEU A 336 29.75 -0.51 16.28
CA LEU A 336 30.10 0.47 17.32
C LEU A 336 31.07 1.55 16.79
N ALA A 337 32.10 1.14 16.04
CA ALA A 337 33.07 2.08 15.47
C ALA A 337 32.44 3.09 14.48
N VAL A 338 31.43 2.67 13.71
CA VAL A 338 30.68 3.58 12.82
C VAL A 338 29.94 4.66 13.63
N TYR A 339 29.31 4.29 14.75
CA TYR A 339 28.68 5.28 15.63
C TYR A 339 29.71 6.19 16.31
N GLU A 340 30.85 5.65 16.75
CA GLU A 340 31.94 6.44 17.35
C GLU A 340 32.49 7.49 16.37
N GLU A 341 32.60 7.14 15.09
CA GLU A 341 33.00 8.06 14.02
C GLU A 341 31.91 9.08 13.70
N ALA A 342 30.65 8.64 13.62
CA ALA A 342 29.53 9.49 13.23
C ALA A 342 29.11 10.48 14.32
N MET A 343 29.31 10.15 15.59
CA MET A 343 28.81 10.92 16.74
C MET A 343 29.93 11.25 17.72
N PRO A 344 30.92 12.07 17.33
CA PRO A 344 32.06 12.37 18.19
C PRO A 344 31.61 13.05 19.49
N GLY A 345 32.15 12.57 20.62
CA GLY A 345 31.82 13.07 21.96
C GLY A 345 30.69 12.32 22.65
N TYR A 346 29.95 11.47 21.93
CA TYR A 346 29.00 10.54 22.54
C TYR A 346 29.71 9.32 23.11
N GLU A 347 29.16 8.75 24.18
CA GLU A 347 29.54 7.45 24.70
C GLU A 347 28.70 6.36 24.02
N ILE A 348 29.35 5.53 23.20
CA ILE A 348 28.68 4.46 22.45
C ILE A 348 28.71 3.18 23.29
N ILE A 349 27.53 2.63 23.60
CA ILE A 349 27.35 1.50 24.51
C ILE A 349 26.64 0.36 23.79
N GLY A 350 27.35 -0.74 23.60
CA GLY A 350 26.77 -1.97 23.06
C GLY A 350 25.91 -2.72 24.08
N ILE A 351 24.68 -3.05 23.70
CA ILE A 351 23.71 -3.79 24.53
C ILE A 351 23.41 -5.13 23.87
N GLU A 352 24.05 -6.20 24.33
CA GLU A 352 23.63 -7.55 23.98
C GLU A 352 22.33 -7.92 24.70
N TYR A 353 21.57 -8.84 24.14
CA TYR A 353 20.44 -9.46 24.82
C TYR A 353 20.36 -10.93 24.43
N ASN A 354 20.84 -11.77 25.33
CA ASN A 354 21.00 -13.20 25.07
C ASN A 354 19.79 -14.01 25.51
N TYR A 355 19.48 -15.01 24.69
CA TYR A 355 18.57 -16.12 24.96
C TYR A 355 18.81 -16.76 26.34
N ASP A 356 17.80 -16.75 27.21
CA ASP A 356 17.79 -17.59 28.41
C ASP A 356 17.29 -19.00 28.06
N SER A 357 18.24 -19.89 27.79
CA SER A 357 17.99 -21.30 27.49
C SER A 357 17.26 -22.09 28.59
N GLU A 358 17.23 -21.60 29.84
CA GLU A 358 16.51 -22.27 30.93
C GLU A 358 15.00 -22.01 30.88
N SER A 359 14.59 -20.89 30.27
CA SER A 359 13.18 -20.48 30.18
C SER A 359 12.45 -21.03 28.95
N GLY A 360 13.18 -21.36 27.87
CA GLY A 360 12.61 -21.82 26.60
C GLY A 360 11.83 -20.76 25.82
N ASP A 361 11.82 -19.51 26.27
CA ASP A 361 11.23 -18.36 25.55
C ASP A 361 12.30 -17.69 24.69
N TRP A 362 12.03 -17.52 23.40
CA TRP A 362 12.91 -16.80 22.48
C TRP A 362 12.62 -15.29 22.62
N ASP A 363 13.44 -14.57 23.39
CA ASP A 363 13.34 -13.11 23.54
C ASP A 363 14.70 -12.40 23.42
N GLY A 364 15.27 -12.39 22.21
CA GLY A 364 16.47 -11.62 21.88
C GLY A 364 16.16 -10.33 21.12
N TRP A 365 17.21 -9.73 20.55
CA TRP A 365 17.06 -8.71 19.52
C TRP A 365 16.81 -9.35 18.15
N TYR A 366 15.98 -8.69 17.36
CA TYR A 366 15.70 -9.04 15.97
C TYR A 366 15.88 -7.79 15.10
N ASN A 367 16.25 -7.98 13.83
CA ASN A 367 16.29 -6.91 12.83
C ASN A 367 14.98 -6.12 12.71
N THR A 368 13.85 -6.71 13.09
CA THR A 368 12.50 -6.10 13.10
C THR A 368 11.99 -5.73 14.51
N ASP A 369 12.74 -6.03 15.58
CA ASP A 369 12.35 -5.73 16.97
C ASP A 369 13.59 -5.77 17.89
N ALA A 370 14.16 -4.60 18.16
CA ALA A 370 15.29 -4.49 19.07
C ALA A 370 15.14 -3.34 20.10
N LEU A 371 16.21 -2.59 20.34
CA LEU A 371 16.30 -1.66 21.45
C LEU A 371 15.44 -0.42 21.19
N HIS A 372 15.55 0.18 20.01
CA HIS A 372 14.78 1.37 19.65
C HIS A 372 13.28 1.09 19.70
N CYS A 373 12.81 -0.03 19.14
CA CYS A 373 11.39 -0.41 19.14
C CYS A 373 10.76 -0.50 20.54
N ARG A 374 11.58 -0.71 21.58
CA ARG A 374 11.12 -0.95 22.96
C ARG A 374 11.35 0.26 23.89
N THR A 375 11.77 1.39 23.35
CA THR A 375 12.04 2.63 24.09
C THR A 375 11.42 3.84 23.39
N ARG A 376 11.03 4.88 24.16
CA ARG A 376 10.61 6.18 23.63
C ARG A 376 11.17 7.32 24.48
N GLU A 377 11.89 8.24 23.86
CA GLU A 377 12.39 9.46 24.51
C GLU A 377 11.28 10.49 24.78
N ILE A 378 11.44 11.22 25.88
CA ILE A 378 10.67 12.42 26.22
C ILE A 378 11.65 13.58 26.28
N MET A 379 11.54 14.46 25.30
CA MET A 379 12.38 15.64 25.15
C MET A 379 12.30 16.55 26.39
N ASP A 380 13.39 17.24 26.74
CA ASP A 380 13.37 18.23 27.83
C ASP A 380 12.46 19.40 27.46
N PHE A 381 11.29 19.48 28.11
CA PHE A 381 10.31 20.55 27.89
C PHE A 381 10.84 21.95 28.21
N ASN A 382 11.96 22.04 28.93
CA ASN A 382 12.60 23.28 29.31
C ASN A 382 13.93 23.49 28.58
N MET A 383 14.22 22.73 27.51
CA MET A 383 15.50 22.78 26.82
C MET A 383 15.86 24.20 26.36
N LEU A 384 17.16 24.46 26.24
CA LEU A 384 17.67 25.57 25.46
C LEU A 384 18.01 25.04 24.07
N PHE A 385 17.44 25.65 23.03
CA PHE A 385 17.62 25.25 21.65
C PHE A 385 18.21 26.39 20.83
N VAL A 386 19.02 26.05 19.83
CA VAL A 386 19.59 27.00 18.88
C VAL A 386 19.23 26.59 17.45
N ASP A 387 18.44 27.45 16.78
CA ASP A 387 18.06 27.31 15.38
C ASP A 387 18.99 28.17 14.50
N HIS A 388 19.93 27.51 13.82
CA HIS A 388 20.81 28.11 12.83
C HIS A 388 20.62 27.36 11.50
N ARG A 389 20.03 28.05 10.51
CA ARG A 389 19.67 27.48 9.21
C ARG A 389 20.55 27.96 8.06
N GLU A 390 21.04 29.20 8.12
CA GLU A 390 21.93 29.78 7.09
C GLU A 390 23.39 29.36 7.32
N VAL A 391 23.66 28.06 7.20
CA VAL A 391 24.99 27.49 7.42
C VAL A 391 25.90 27.80 6.22
N LEU A 392 27.06 28.39 6.49
CA LEU A 392 28.14 28.49 5.51
C LEU A 392 28.84 27.13 5.37
N HIS A 393 28.87 26.62 4.14
CA HIS A 393 29.46 25.32 3.79
C HIS A 393 30.18 25.39 2.44
N GLY A 394 31.19 24.55 2.24
CA GLY A 394 31.89 24.41 0.94
C GLY A 394 32.63 25.67 0.52
N ASP A 395 32.60 25.99 -0.78
CA ASP A 395 33.29 27.15 -1.33
C ASP A 395 32.42 28.42 -1.21
N VAL A 396 32.90 29.41 -0.45
CA VAL A 396 32.20 30.68 -0.21
C VAL A 396 33.04 31.84 -0.73
N ALA A 397 32.43 32.70 -1.55
CA ALA A 397 33.12 33.86 -2.12
C ALA A 397 33.71 34.80 -1.05
N GLN A 398 34.87 35.39 -1.34
CA GLN A 398 35.53 36.35 -0.45
C GLN A 398 34.63 37.54 -0.11
N LYS A 399 34.45 37.80 1.19
CA LYS A 399 33.74 38.97 1.75
C LYS A 399 34.57 39.61 2.87
N ASN A 400 34.33 40.90 3.16
CA ASN A 400 34.96 41.58 4.30
C ASN A 400 34.51 41.03 5.66
N SER A 401 33.30 40.49 5.71
CA SER A 401 32.70 39.88 6.90
C SER A 401 31.66 38.85 6.48
N TYR A 402 31.56 37.76 7.25
CA TYR A 402 30.56 36.72 7.06
C TYR A 402 29.56 36.77 8.23
N PRO A 403 28.36 37.32 8.02
CA PRO A 403 27.35 37.37 9.08
C PRO A 403 26.86 35.96 9.42
N ILE A 404 26.76 35.66 10.71
CA ILE A 404 26.17 34.42 11.23
C ILE A 404 24.97 34.79 12.08
N THR A 405 23.81 34.20 11.78
CA THR A 405 22.51 34.47 12.39
C THR A 405 21.93 33.19 13.00
N ALA A 406 21.34 33.28 14.19
CA ALA A 406 20.68 32.15 14.83
C ALA A 406 19.60 32.60 15.81
N LYS A 407 18.57 31.79 16.01
CA LYS A 407 17.59 31.99 17.09
C LYS A 407 17.96 31.11 18.27
N PHE A 408 18.03 31.70 19.46
CA PHE A 408 18.16 30.95 20.72
C PHE A 408 16.80 30.94 21.41
N ILE A 409 16.30 29.75 21.75
CA ILE A 409 14.96 29.52 22.27
C ILE A 409 15.08 28.79 23.60
N ALA A 410 14.78 29.49 24.70
CA ALA A 410 14.70 28.88 26.03
C ALA A 410 13.25 28.45 26.29
N TYR A 411 12.94 27.16 26.09
CA TYR A 411 11.58 26.64 26.29
C TYR A 411 11.14 26.70 27.78
N SER A 412 12.10 26.80 28.70
CA SER A 412 11.89 27.13 30.10
C SER A 412 11.22 28.50 30.34
N GLY A 413 11.34 29.41 29.37
CA GLY A 413 11.03 30.83 29.53
C GLY A 413 12.08 31.61 30.33
N ASP A 414 13.19 30.97 30.72
CA ASP A 414 14.30 31.62 31.41
C ASP A 414 15.05 32.57 30.47
N ALA A 415 15.66 33.60 31.07
CA ALA A 415 16.40 34.59 30.30
C ALA A 415 17.68 33.96 29.72
N ILE A 416 17.91 34.15 28.42
CA ILE A 416 19.18 33.79 27.77
C ILE A 416 20.29 34.69 28.35
N THR A 417 21.31 34.09 28.93
CA THR A 417 22.42 34.77 29.63
C THR A 417 23.67 34.90 28.76
N SER A 418 23.88 33.96 27.83
CA SER A 418 25.01 33.95 26.90
C SER A 418 24.60 33.43 25.52
N THR A 419 25.15 34.06 24.48
CA THR A 419 25.06 33.62 23.07
C THR A 419 26.37 33.94 22.39
N GLN A 420 27.10 32.93 21.90
CA GLN A 420 28.46 33.09 21.40
C GLN A 420 28.65 32.38 20.05
N LEU A 421 29.40 33.05 19.17
CA LEU A 421 29.98 32.49 17.96
C LEU A 421 31.44 32.20 18.24
N HIS A 422 31.87 30.95 18.02
CA HIS A 422 33.25 30.53 18.07
C HIS A 422 33.72 30.22 16.65
N TYR A 423 34.87 30.76 16.22
CA TYR A 423 35.42 30.45 14.91
C TYR A 423 36.95 30.34 14.92
N SER A 424 37.49 29.51 14.03
CA SER A 424 38.92 29.34 13.78
C SER A 424 39.21 29.47 12.28
N ILE A 425 40.36 30.05 11.95
CA ILE A 425 40.83 30.21 10.57
C ILE A 425 42.12 29.40 10.43
N ASN A 426 42.15 28.49 9.45
CA ASN A 426 43.27 27.58 9.15
C ASN A 426 43.77 26.81 10.38
N ASP A 427 42.84 26.27 11.19
CA ASP A 427 43.12 25.55 12.43
C ASP A 427 43.98 26.36 13.44
N GLY A 428 43.85 27.69 13.42
CA GLY A 428 44.43 28.59 14.42
C GLY A 428 43.65 28.60 15.75
N ASP A 429 44.05 29.49 16.66
CA ASP A 429 43.36 29.66 17.94
C ASP A 429 41.89 30.06 17.75
N TRP A 430 40.99 29.43 18.50
CA TRP A 430 39.56 29.79 18.50
C TRP A 430 39.35 31.24 18.94
N GLN A 431 38.64 31.99 18.10
CA GLN A 431 38.12 33.31 18.41
C GLN A 431 36.68 33.18 18.91
N THR A 432 36.31 33.94 19.93
CA THR A 432 34.94 33.95 20.48
C THR A 432 34.36 35.35 20.41
N VAL A 433 33.15 35.46 19.86
CA VAL A 433 32.42 36.71 19.70
C VAL A 433 31.02 36.55 20.28
N ASN A 434 30.63 37.45 21.18
CA ASN A 434 29.25 37.48 21.68
C ASN A 434 28.30 37.89 20.56
N MET A 435 27.23 37.14 20.39
CA MET A 435 26.16 37.48 19.45
C MET A 435 25.24 38.56 20.05
N THR A 436 24.62 39.35 19.17
CA THR A 436 23.76 40.48 19.57
C THR A 436 22.37 40.32 18.96
N VAL A 437 21.34 40.55 19.76
CA VAL A 437 19.95 40.49 19.30
C VAL A 437 19.68 41.53 18.20
N GLN A 438 18.98 41.12 17.15
CA GLN A 438 18.57 41.93 16.01
C GLN A 438 17.08 42.25 16.12
N GLY A 439 16.75 43.55 16.10
CA GLY A 439 15.36 44.02 16.07
C GLY A 439 14.49 43.47 17.21
N THR A 440 13.24 43.15 16.89
CA THR A 440 12.24 42.60 17.82
C THR A 440 11.95 41.11 17.60
N SER A 441 12.60 40.47 16.63
CA SER A 441 12.35 39.07 16.24
C SER A 441 13.04 38.02 17.13
N GLY A 442 13.93 38.45 18.04
CA GLY A 442 14.67 37.52 18.92
C GLY A 442 15.82 36.78 18.25
N GLU A 443 16.19 37.13 17.02
CA GLU A 443 17.34 36.56 16.30
C GLU A 443 18.66 37.19 16.78
N TYR A 444 19.71 36.40 16.92
CA TYR A 444 21.04 36.81 17.35
C TYR A 444 21.99 36.81 16.16
N LYS A 445 22.88 37.82 16.09
CA LYS A 445 23.86 37.97 15.02
C LYS A 445 25.25 38.26 15.53
N ALA A 446 26.24 37.61 14.92
CA ALA A 446 27.66 37.96 14.99
C ALA A 446 28.26 37.89 13.57
N SER A 447 29.56 38.13 13.42
CA SER A 447 30.22 38.00 12.12
C SER A 447 31.63 37.48 12.26
N ILE A 448 32.03 36.61 11.33
CA ILE A 448 33.41 36.18 11.14
C ILE A 448 34.10 37.24 10.29
N THR A 449 35.31 37.66 10.66
CA THR A 449 36.09 38.69 9.95
C THR A 449 37.54 38.28 9.80
N GLY A 450 38.24 38.88 8.85
CA GLY A 450 39.69 38.66 8.66
C GLY A 450 40.06 37.45 7.79
N CYS A 451 39.10 36.87 7.06
CA CYS A 451 39.35 35.76 6.15
C CYS A 451 39.89 36.25 4.78
N ASN A 452 40.78 35.47 4.18
CA ASN A 452 41.41 35.69 2.89
C ASN A 452 41.09 34.53 1.95
N VAL A 453 41.22 34.74 0.64
CA VAL A 453 41.12 33.66 -0.35
C VAL A 453 42.09 32.54 0.01
N GLY A 454 41.57 31.30 0.01
CA GLY A 454 42.26 30.08 0.39
C GLY A 454 42.14 29.72 1.87
N ASP A 455 41.57 30.58 2.72
CA ASP A 455 41.38 30.27 4.14
C ASP A 455 40.27 29.21 4.32
N ASN A 456 40.56 28.19 5.14
CA ASN A 456 39.53 27.29 5.68
C ASN A 456 39.04 27.84 7.01
N VAL A 457 37.74 28.03 7.14
CA VAL A 457 37.11 28.61 8.32
C VAL A 457 36.22 27.56 8.96
N LYS A 458 36.38 27.35 10.27
CA LYS A 458 35.54 26.49 11.11
C LYS A 458 34.78 27.33 12.11
N TYR A 459 33.51 27.02 12.39
CA TYR A 459 32.73 27.73 13.39
C TYR A 459 31.63 26.88 14.05
N TYR A 460 31.25 27.27 15.26
CA TYR A 460 30.09 26.73 15.97
C TYR A 460 29.49 27.80 16.89
N LEU A 461 28.26 27.56 17.33
CA LEU A 461 27.50 28.45 18.21
C LEU A 461 27.31 27.79 19.58
N THR A 462 27.31 28.60 20.63
CA THR A 462 26.92 28.17 21.99
C THR A 462 25.96 29.16 22.63
N GLY A 463 25.11 28.64 23.52
CA GLY A 463 24.17 29.42 24.32
C GLY A 463 24.07 28.93 25.75
N GLU A 464 23.72 29.82 26.66
CA GLU A 464 23.40 29.53 28.06
C GLU A 464 22.17 30.34 28.47
N ASP A 465 21.30 29.75 29.30
CA ASP A 465 20.18 30.44 29.94
C ASP A 465 20.34 30.56 31.47
N ALA A 466 19.42 31.30 32.10
CA ALA A 466 19.46 31.54 33.55
C ALA A 466 19.18 30.28 34.40
N SER A 467 18.68 29.20 33.79
CA SER A 467 18.52 27.90 34.44
C SER A 467 19.86 27.14 34.53
N GLY A 468 20.86 27.56 33.75
CA GLY A 468 22.14 26.88 33.59
C GLY A 468 22.14 25.84 32.47
N ARG A 469 21.08 25.77 31.66
CA ARG A 469 21.07 24.93 30.46
C ARG A 469 21.95 25.55 29.39
N THR A 470 22.60 24.67 28.64
CA THR A 470 23.48 25.05 27.54
C THR A 470 23.07 24.36 26.26
N CYS A 471 23.31 25.02 25.12
CA CYS A 471 23.11 24.44 23.80
C CYS A 471 24.32 24.72 22.91
N ALA A 472 24.52 23.88 21.90
CA ALA A 472 25.51 24.10 20.86
C ALA A 472 24.95 23.74 19.47
N GLN A 473 25.48 24.39 18.44
CA GLN A 473 25.17 24.06 17.05
C GLN A 473 26.46 24.17 16.20
N PRO A 474 26.85 23.11 15.46
CA PRO A 474 26.22 21.78 15.46
C PRO A 474 26.36 21.10 16.83
N TYR A 475 25.64 20.00 17.08
CA TYR A 475 25.60 19.32 18.40
C TYR A 475 27.00 18.90 18.89
N PHE A 476 27.90 18.59 17.96
CA PHE A 476 29.27 18.18 18.22
C PHE A 476 30.23 19.36 18.46
N ALA A 477 29.77 20.61 18.26
CA ALA A 477 30.51 21.84 18.52
C ALA A 477 31.95 21.82 18.00
N GLU A 478 32.96 21.97 18.88
CA GLU A 478 34.38 21.97 18.52
C GLU A 478 34.86 20.64 17.92
N LEU A 479 34.22 19.51 18.23
CA LEU A 479 34.63 18.20 17.72
C LEU A 479 34.35 18.07 16.22
N GLU A 480 33.27 18.68 15.76
CA GLU A 480 32.88 18.69 14.35
C GLU A 480 32.12 19.98 14.02
N PRO A 481 32.83 21.11 13.89
CA PRO A 481 32.22 22.40 13.62
C PRO A 481 31.79 22.53 12.16
N HIS A 482 30.88 23.46 11.88
CA HIS A 482 30.63 23.89 10.51
C HIS A 482 31.91 24.40 9.86
N SER A 483 32.06 24.20 8.55
CA SER A 483 33.25 24.69 7.85
C SER A 483 32.98 25.12 6.42
N PHE A 484 33.75 26.11 5.98
CA PHE A 484 33.75 26.58 4.59
C PHE A 484 35.15 27.05 4.18
N THR A 485 35.41 27.09 2.87
CA THR A 485 36.65 27.57 2.26
C THR A 485 36.37 28.88 1.54
N VAL A 486 37.20 29.89 1.77
CA VAL A 486 37.07 31.18 1.09
C VAL A 486 37.68 31.11 -0.31
N VAL A 487 36.90 31.39 -1.34
CA VAL A 487 37.36 31.36 -2.74
C VAL A 487 37.34 32.75 -3.40
N GLU A 488 38.10 32.90 -4.49
CA GLU A 488 38.07 34.13 -5.29
C GLU A 488 36.64 34.40 -5.78
N ASN A 489 36.25 35.67 -5.75
CA ASN A 489 34.97 36.10 -6.27
C ASN A 489 35.06 36.09 -7.82
N THR A 490 34.74 34.96 -8.46
CA THR A 490 34.88 34.78 -9.93
C THR A 490 33.64 35.20 -10.72
N GLY A 491 32.55 35.58 -10.04
CA GLY A 491 31.37 36.19 -10.65
C GLY A 491 31.43 37.71 -10.57
N SER A 492 31.01 38.41 -11.62
CA SER A 492 30.60 39.81 -11.51
C SER A 492 29.55 39.92 -10.39
N GLU A 493 29.83 40.70 -9.35
CA GLU A 493 28.85 41.05 -8.31
C GLU A 493 27.50 41.39 -8.97
N PRO A 494 26.37 40.82 -8.52
CA PRO A 494 25.15 41.60 -8.52
C PRO A 494 25.45 42.82 -7.64
N GLU A 495 25.27 44.03 -8.17
CA GLU A 495 25.36 45.25 -7.37
C GLU A 495 24.55 45.08 -6.08
N PRO A 496 25.03 45.59 -4.93
CA PRO A 496 24.25 45.57 -3.71
C PRO A 496 22.90 46.27 -3.96
N GLU A 497 21.80 45.58 -3.67
CA GLU A 497 20.46 46.17 -3.64
C GLU A 497 20.52 47.51 -2.87
N PRO A 498 20.22 48.65 -3.52
CA PRO A 498 20.25 49.92 -2.84
C PRO A 498 19.17 49.94 -1.77
N THR A 499 19.52 50.35 -0.55
CA THR A 499 18.55 50.73 0.48
C THR A 499 17.48 51.64 -0.14
N PRO A 500 16.18 51.37 0.05
CA PRO A 500 15.13 52.14 -0.61
C PRO A 500 15.21 53.60 -0.16
N GLU A 501 15.55 54.49 -1.09
CA GLU A 501 15.50 55.94 -0.90
C GLU A 501 14.09 56.35 -0.42
N PRO A 502 13.95 57.36 0.46
CA PRO A 502 12.64 57.84 0.89
C PRO A 502 11.80 58.28 -0.32
N GLY A 503 10.81 57.46 -0.66
CA GLY A 503 9.95 57.64 -1.83
C GLY A 503 10.09 56.56 -2.90
N SER A 504 11.00 55.59 -2.79
CA SER A 504 11.10 54.48 -3.75
C SER A 504 9.96 53.46 -3.59
N ILE A 505 9.74 52.70 -4.67
CA ILE A 505 8.80 51.57 -4.72
C ILE A 505 9.59 50.26 -4.82
N THR A 506 9.10 49.18 -4.22
CA THR A 506 9.70 47.85 -4.29
C THR A 506 8.76 46.90 -5.03
N LEU A 507 9.28 46.25 -6.06
CA LEU A 507 8.61 45.20 -6.82
C LEU A 507 8.98 43.85 -6.22
N THR A 508 7.98 42.98 -6.01
CA THR A 508 8.13 41.56 -5.64
C THR A 508 7.30 40.68 -6.58
N ALA A 509 7.66 39.40 -6.69
CA ALA A 509 6.94 38.39 -7.46
C ALA A 509 6.56 37.22 -6.55
N ASN A 510 5.45 36.54 -6.83
CA ASN A 510 5.02 35.35 -6.08
C ASN A 510 5.88 34.11 -6.36
N THR A 511 6.56 34.08 -7.52
CA THR A 511 7.53 33.07 -7.93
C THR A 511 8.63 33.75 -8.76
N THR A 512 9.81 33.16 -8.83
CA THR A 512 10.92 33.60 -9.70
C THR A 512 11.09 32.71 -10.93
N THR A 513 10.28 31.66 -11.05
CA THR A 513 10.33 30.66 -12.12
C THR A 513 8.92 30.33 -12.61
N ILE A 514 8.73 30.23 -13.93
CA ILE A 514 7.49 29.79 -14.58
C ILE A 514 7.80 28.89 -15.77
N THR A 515 6.90 28.00 -16.16
CA THR A 515 7.00 27.26 -17.42
C THR A 515 6.57 28.13 -18.60
N ALA A 516 7.36 28.16 -19.68
CA ALA A 516 7.06 28.91 -20.90
C ALA A 516 5.97 28.23 -21.77
N ASN A 517 4.84 27.87 -21.17
CA ASN A 517 3.69 27.22 -21.84
C ASN A 517 2.52 28.19 -22.11
N GLY A 518 2.67 29.47 -21.78
CA GLY A 518 1.66 30.51 -21.97
C GLY A 518 0.52 30.53 -20.95
N THR A 519 0.46 29.53 -20.06
CA THR A 519 -0.57 29.40 -19.01
C THR A 519 -0.02 29.58 -17.61
N ASP A 520 1.23 29.16 -17.36
CA ASP A 520 1.90 29.38 -16.09
C ASP A 520 2.33 30.85 -15.95
N ALA A 521 2.12 31.42 -14.76
CA ALA A 521 1.96 32.85 -14.59
C ALA A 521 2.64 33.39 -13.33
N VAL A 522 3.41 34.46 -13.50
CA VAL A 522 3.96 35.24 -12.39
C VAL A 522 3.09 36.46 -12.11
N THR A 523 2.76 36.69 -10.85
CA THR A 523 2.03 37.87 -10.37
C THR A 523 2.98 38.80 -9.60
N PHE A 524 2.99 40.06 -10.01
CA PHE A 524 3.82 41.10 -9.39
C PHE A 524 3.06 41.90 -8.34
N THR A 525 3.73 42.27 -7.25
CA THR A 525 3.24 43.19 -6.23
C THR A 525 4.20 44.37 -6.09
N VAL A 526 3.68 45.60 -5.95
CA VAL A 526 4.49 46.81 -5.78
C VAL A 526 4.11 47.53 -4.49
N MET A 527 5.08 47.70 -3.60
CA MET A 527 4.91 48.37 -2.32
C MET A 527 5.61 49.73 -2.30
N GLN A 528 4.95 50.77 -1.80
CA GLN A 528 5.59 52.04 -1.40
C GLN A 528 5.59 52.11 0.13
N GLY A 529 6.72 51.76 0.77
CA GLY A 529 6.75 51.51 2.21
C GLY A 529 5.83 50.33 2.57
N THR A 530 4.79 50.55 3.37
CA THR A 530 3.81 49.51 3.73
C THR A 530 2.53 49.53 2.89
N ASN A 531 2.42 50.42 1.89
CA ASN A 531 1.22 50.56 1.08
C ASN A 531 1.36 49.80 -0.24
N ASP A 532 0.41 48.92 -0.53
CA ASP A 532 0.28 48.27 -1.83
C ASP A 532 -0.24 49.28 -2.88
N VAL A 533 0.60 49.55 -3.87
CA VAL A 533 0.31 50.46 -5.00
C VAL A 533 0.27 49.70 -6.33
N THR A 534 0.22 48.37 -6.32
CA THR A 534 0.28 47.48 -7.49
C THR A 534 -0.69 47.89 -8.60
N SER A 535 -1.96 48.20 -8.25
CA SER A 535 -3.00 48.55 -9.22
C SER A 535 -2.80 49.91 -9.91
N GLN A 536 -1.87 50.73 -9.41
CA GLN A 536 -1.55 52.07 -9.92
C GLN A 536 -0.22 52.07 -10.69
N CYS A 537 0.48 50.93 -10.74
CA CYS A 537 1.78 50.81 -11.36
C CYS A 537 1.67 50.35 -12.82
N VAL A 538 2.68 50.72 -13.60
CA VAL A 538 2.89 50.21 -14.96
C VAL A 538 4.13 49.34 -14.97
N PHE A 539 4.00 48.11 -15.44
CA PHE A 539 5.09 47.11 -15.47
C PHE A 539 5.77 47.09 -16.84
N TYR A 540 7.09 46.94 -16.83
CA TYR A 540 7.94 46.94 -18.01
C TYR A 540 8.86 45.73 -18.00
N GLN A 541 8.99 45.09 -19.16
CA GLN A 541 10.03 44.09 -19.42
C GLN A 541 11.26 44.77 -20.03
N VAL A 542 12.44 44.45 -19.53
CA VAL A 542 13.72 44.99 -20.01
C VAL A 542 14.15 44.24 -21.28
N VAL A 543 13.58 44.59 -22.43
CA VAL A 543 14.08 44.18 -23.75
C VAL A 543 14.37 45.44 -24.57
N GLY A 544 15.64 45.76 -24.82
CA GLY A 544 16.03 47.00 -25.50
C GLY A 544 15.64 48.26 -24.71
N THR A 545 14.89 49.20 -25.31
CA THR A 545 14.44 50.45 -24.66
C THR A 545 13.30 50.28 -23.63
N GLY A 546 12.98 49.05 -23.22
CA GLY A 546 11.90 48.71 -22.28
C GLY A 546 10.54 48.67 -22.97
N SER A 547 9.85 47.52 -22.88
CA SER A 547 8.49 47.34 -23.41
C SER A 547 7.51 47.17 -22.26
N GLN A 548 6.40 47.90 -22.27
CA GLN A 548 5.33 47.74 -21.28
C GLN A 548 4.69 46.35 -21.45
N ILE A 549 4.52 45.60 -20.37
CA ILE A 549 3.78 44.33 -20.43
C ILE A 549 2.28 44.59 -20.45
N ALA A 550 1.55 43.74 -21.18
CA ALA A 550 0.13 43.92 -21.45
C ALA A 550 -0.76 43.73 -20.21
N ALA A 551 -0.32 42.93 -19.24
CA ALA A 551 -1.07 42.59 -18.03
C ALA A 551 -0.14 42.12 -16.90
N ASN A 552 -0.65 42.18 -15.68
CA ASN A 552 -0.17 41.47 -14.49
C ASN A 552 -1.34 40.59 -14.03
N PRO A 553 -1.23 39.25 -14.05
CA PRO A 553 -0.01 38.45 -14.15
C PRO A 553 0.62 38.39 -15.55
N PHE A 554 1.92 38.05 -15.60
CA PHE A 554 2.70 37.82 -16.82
C PHE A 554 2.80 36.31 -17.12
N THR A 555 2.58 35.94 -18.37
CA THR A 555 2.84 34.59 -18.92
C THR A 555 3.69 34.70 -20.18
N THR A 556 4.37 33.63 -20.56
CA THR A 556 5.12 33.57 -21.81
C THR A 556 5.10 32.17 -22.41
N ILE A 557 5.23 32.09 -23.73
CA ILE A 557 5.45 30.84 -24.48
C ILE A 557 6.90 30.72 -24.98
N THR A 558 7.77 31.63 -24.55
CA THR A 558 9.15 31.71 -25.00
C THR A 558 10.05 31.55 -23.79
N ALA A 559 10.94 30.57 -23.84
CA ALA A 559 11.92 30.34 -22.80
C ALA A 559 12.88 31.51 -22.63
N GLY A 560 13.48 31.59 -21.46
CA GLY A 560 14.58 32.49 -21.16
C GLY A 560 14.33 33.35 -19.94
N ASN A 561 15.26 34.28 -19.72
CA ASN A 561 15.24 35.18 -18.58
C ASN A 561 14.53 36.49 -18.91
N TYR A 562 13.54 36.84 -18.11
CA TYR A 562 12.71 38.03 -18.24
C TYR A 562 12.94 38.96 -17.05
N ASP A 563 13.55 40.11 -17.31
CA ASP A 563 13.76 41.14 -16.30
C ASP A 563 12.58 42.13 -16.30
N PHE A 564 11.99 42.37 -15.14
CA PHE A 564 10.85 43.27 -14.97
C PHE A 564 11.13 44.39 -13.96
N TYR A 565 10.62 45.59 -14.25
CA TYR A 565 10.52 46.68 -13.29
C TYR A 565 9.15 47.35 -13.40
N ALA A 566 8.74 48.08 -12.36
CA ALA A 566 7.50 48.83 -12.32
C ALA A 566 7.77 50.33 -12.20
N THR A 567 6.83 51.15 -12.70
CA THR A 567 6.80 52.59 -12.44
C THR A 567 5.50 53.02 -11.78
N TYR A 568 5.59 54.01 -10.89
CA TYR A 568 4.47 54.58 -10.15
C TYR A 568 4.44 56.10 -10.33
N GLY A 569 3.33 56.65 -10.84
CA GLY A 569 3.16 58.07 -11.18
C GLY A 569 3.15 58.36 -12.69
N SER A 570 3.14 59.64 -13.10
CA SER A 570 3.09 60.04 -14.51
C SER A 570 4.03 61.20 -14.83
N GLY A 571 4.69 61.18 -15.99
CA GLY A 571 5.60 62.26 -16.43
C GLY A 571 7.04 62.06 -15.95
N THR A 572 7.85 63.12 -15.94
CA THR A 572 9.29 63.09 -15.59
C THR A 572 9.57 62.84 -14.09
N GLU A 573 8.53 62.65 -13.27
CA GLU A 573 8.62 62.42 -11.81
C GLU A 573 8.14 61.00 -11.40
N ALA A 574 7.95 60.09 -12.36
CA ALA A 574 7.57 58.71 -12.04
C ALA A 574 8.69 57.99 -11.28
N LEU A 575 8.31 57.27 -10.22
CA LEU A 575 9.20 56.43 -9.43
C LEU A 575 9.40 55.09 -10.13
N THR A 576 10.60 54.53 -10.07
CA THR A 576 10.95 53.24 -10.68
C THR A 576 11.36 52.25 -9.60
N SER A 577 10.93 51.00 -9.69
CA SER A 577 11.27 49.94 -8.72
C SER A 577 12.65 49.31 -8.96
N ASN A 578 13.05 48.40 -8.06
CA ASN A 578 14.05 47.37 -8.34
C ASN A 578 13.61 46.49 -9.53
N THR A 579 14.57 45.79 -10.12
CA THR A 579 14.34 44.84 -11.22
C THR A 579 14.29 43.42 -10.68
N ILE A 580 13.28 42.64 -11.06
CA ILE A 580 13.18 41.20 -10.76
C ILE A 580 13.37 40.38 -12.02
N ARG A 581 14.20 39.35 -11.94
CA ARG A 581 14.35 38.35 -12.99
C ARG A 581 13.39 37.20 -12.76
N ILE A 582 12.63 36.87 -13.79
CA ILE A 582 11.81 35.65 -13.87
C ILE A 582 12.43 34.75 -14.92
N GLU A 583 12.77 33.54 -14.52
CA GLU A 583 13.21 32.51 -15.44
C GLU A 583 11.98 31.78 -15.98
N ALA A 584 11.68 31.98 -17.27
CA ALA A 584 10.69 31.18 -17.95
C ALA A 584 11.42 29.97 -18.55
N ILE A 585 11.26 28.81 -17.94
CA ILE A 585 11.91 27.59 -18.40
C ILE A 585 11.20 27.16 -19.70
N ASP A 586 11.97 26.77 -20.72
CA ASP A 586 11.40 26.31 -21.98
C ASP A 586 10.39 25.20 -21.69
N ALA A 587 9.19 25.28 -22.26
CA ALA A 587 8.30 24.13 -22.27
C ALA A 587 8.92 22.97 -23.08
N THR A 588 9.98 23.28 -23.86
CA THR A 588 10.68 22.40 -24.79
C THR A 588 12.19 22.69 -24.81
N GLU A 589 12.95 22.31 -23.78
CA GLU A 589 14.37 21.98 -23.96
C GLU A 589 14.77 20.78 -23.09
N PRO A 590 15.64 19.94 -23.66
CA PRO A 590 15.22 18.68 -24.26
C PRO A 590 14.68 17.73 -23.19
N GLU A 591 13.62 16.98 -23.49
CA GLU A 591 13.54 15.64 -22.91
C GLU A 591 14.91 14.98 -23.12
N GLU A 592 15.43 14.28 -22.10
CA GLU A 592 16.31 13.11 -22.31
C GLU A 592 16.00 12.57 -23.71
N PRO A 593 16.94 12.63 -24.67
CA PRO A 593 16.54 12.67 -26.06
C PRO A 593 15.64 11.48 -26.33
N GLU A 594 14.37 11.71 -26.73
CA GLU A 594 13.32 10.67 -26.69
C GLU A 594 13.93 9.31 -27.00
N ASP A 595 13.92 8.43 -25.99
CA ASP A 595 14.55 7.13 -26.09
C ASP A 595 14.13 6.52 -27.41
N ILE A 596 15.12 6.05 -28.17
CA ILE A 596 14.80 5.46 -29.46
C ILE A 596 14.03 4.17 -29.19
N THR A 597 12.83 4.05 -29.71
CA THR A 597 12.00 2.85 -29.53
C THR A 597 12.14 1.94 -30.74
N ILE A 598 12.29 0.65 -30.49
CA ILE A 598 12.46 -0.37 -31.51
C ILE A 598 11.12 -1.07 -31.76
N ALA A 599 10.70 -1.15 -33.02
CA ALA A 599 9.45 -1.75 -33.44
C ALA A 599 9.68 -2.80 -34.53
N PHE A 600 8.84 -3.84 -34.55
CA PHE A 600 8.93 -4.95 -35.49
C PHE A 600 7.64 -5.08 -36.28
N SER A 601 7.74 -5.62 -37.50
CA SER A 601 6.56 -5.90 -38.31
C SER A 601 5.67 -7.03 -37.77
N LYS A 602 6.19 -7.86 -36.85
CA LYS A 602 5.51 -8.97 -36.17
C LYS A 602 6.23 -9.28 -34.84
N ASP A 603 5.49 -9.71 -33.82
CA ASP A 603 6.05 -10.12 -32.52
C ASP A 603 6.59 -11.56 -32.52
N THR A 604 6.16 -12.36 -33.51
CA THR A 604 6.64 -13.72 -33.75
C THR A 604 6.74 -14.02 -35.25
N PHE A 605 7.73 -14.81 -35.67
CA PHE A 605 7.88 -15.27 -37.04
C PHE A 605 8.47 -16.68 -37.10
N VAL A 606 8.37 -17.37 -38.23
CA VAL A 606 8.84 -18.77 -38.32
C VAL A 606 10.35 -18.81 -38.61
N ALA A 607 11.08 -19.60 -37.83
CA ALA A 607 12.51 -19.83 -37.99
C ALA A 607 12.83 -20.82 -39.13
N ASP A 608 12.32 -20.57 -40.34
CA ASP A 608 12.55 -21.40 -41.52
C ASP A 608 13.61 -20.82 -42.48
N GLY A 609 14.14 -19.64 -42.16
CA GLY A 609 15.07 -18.88 -42.98
C GLY A 609 14.42 -18.08 -44.12
N GLU A 610 13.10 -18.16 -44.27
CA GLU A 610 12.31 -17.46 -45.30
C GLU A 610 11.35 -16.42 -44.71
N ASP A 611 10.64 -16.73 -43.62
CA ASP A 611 9.82 -15.76 -42.88
C ASP A 611 10.73 -14.74 -42.18
N PHE A 612 10.32 -13.48 -42.22
CA PHE A 612 11.18 -12.38 -41.79
C PHE A 612 10.40 -11.30 -41.05
N ILE A 613 11.15 -10.63 -40.18
CA ILE A 613 10.74 -9.37 -39.57
C ILE A 613 11.56 -8.23 -40.16
N THR A 614 10.99 -7.03 -40.12
CA THR A 614 11.70 -5.78 -40.39
C THR A 614 11.75 -4.98 -39.11
N VAL A 615 12.91 -4.39 -38.82
CA VAL A 615 13.11 -3.55 -37.63
C VAL A 615 12.97 -2.10 -38.05
N THR A 616 12.22 -1.33 -37.28
CA THR A 616 12.11 0.13 -37.46
C THR A 616 12.35 0.82 -36.13
N ILE A 617 13.26 1.78 -36.13
CA ILE A 617 13.62 2.57 -34.96
C ILE A 617 12.96 3.93 -35.06
N TRP A 618 12.21 4.29 -34.03
CA TRP A 618 11.49 5.55 -33.93
C TRP A 618 12.15 6.44 -32.89
N GLN A 619 12.32 7.71 -33.23
CA GLN A 619 12.58 8.78 -32.26
C GLN A 619 11.34 9.67 -32.30
N GLY A 620 10.48 9.52 -31.29
CA GLY A 620 9.11 10.02 -31.30
C GLY A 620 8.31 9.42 -32.45
N THR A 621 7.78 10.28 -33.34
CA THR A 621 7.04 9.84 -34.53
C THR A 621 7.89 9.75 -35.80
N THR A 622 9.22 9.90 -35.69
CA THR A 622 10.13 9.94 -36.85
C THR A 622 10.89 8.62 -36.98
N ASP A 623 10.83 7.99 -38.15
CA ASP A 623 11.65 6.81 -38.47
C ASP A 623 13.10 7.25 -38.67
N VAL A 624 13.96 6.83 -37.73
CA VAL A 624 15.40 7.12 -37.70
C VAL A 624 16.25 5.87 -37.94
N THR A 625 15.65 4.76 -38.40
CA THR A 625 16.30 3.44 -38.55
C THR A 625 17.65 3.51 -39.28
N SER A 626 17.75 4.32 -40.34
CA SER A 626 18.98 4.46 -41.14
C SER A 626 20.13 5.21 -40.45
N GLU A 627 19.85 5.84 -39.30
CA GLU A 627 20.82 6.59 -38.50
C GLU A 627 21.30 5.81 -37.26
N CYS A 628 20.77 4.61 -37.02
CA CYS A 628 21.02 3.79 -35.83
C CYS A 628 21.83 2.53 -36.15
N ASP A 629 22.65 2.09 -35.19
CA ASP A 629 23.24 0.76 -35.18
C ASP A 629 22.31 -0.19 -34.44
N ILE A 630 21.95 -1.32 -35.05
CA ILE A 630 21.01 -2.30 -34.46
C ILE A 630 21.79 -3.55 -34.08
N TYR A 631 21.42 -4.18 -32.97
CA TYR A 631 22.03 -5.40 -32.45
C TYR A 631 20.95 -6.41 -32.08
N TYR A 632 21.31 -7.68 -32.03
CA TYR A 632 20.53 -8.70 -31.36
C TYR A 632 21.39 -9.65 -30.55
N GLU A 633 20.78 -10.19 -29.50
CA GLU A 633 21.31 -11.23 -28.65
C GLU A 633 20.51 -12.52 -28.82
N TYR A 634 21.23 -13.62 -29.04
CA TYR A 634 20.67 -14.96 -29.10
C TYR A 634 21.69 -15.95 -28.52
N ASN A 635 21.29 -16.75 -27.53
CA ASN A 635 22.18 -17.62 -26.75
C ASN A 635 23.43 -16.90 -26.20
N SER A 636 23.22 -15.76 -25.56
CA SER A 636 24.26 -14.97 -24.86
C SER A 636 25.38 -14.44 -25.78
N LYS A 637 25.10 -14.35 -27.09
CA LYS A 637 26.03 -13.84 -28.09
C LYS A 637 25.47 -12.59 -28.77
N HIS A 638 26.15 -11.47 -28.57
CA HIS A 638 25.81 -10.17 -29.15
C HIS A 638 26.29 -10.06 -30.60
N THR A 639 25.38 -9.77 -31.52
CA THR A 639 25.68 -9.65 -32.96
C THR A 639 25.08 -8.36 -33.50
N GLN A 640 25.90 -7.56 -34.20
CA GLN A 640 25.42 -6.36 -34.89
C GLN A 640 24.63 -6.75 -36.14
N TYR A 641 23.46 -6.14 -36.30
CA TYR A 641 22.53 -6.34 -37.38
C TYR A 641 22.58 -5.16 -38.35
N THR A 642 22.91 -5.44 -39.61
CA THR A 642 23.19 -4.41 -40.63
C THR A 642 22.38 -4.61 -41.90
N GLU A 643 21.34 -5.43 -41.86
CA GLU A 643 20.50 -5.77 -43.02
C GLU A 643 19.10 -5.20 -42.86
N ASP A 644 18.31 -5.15 -43.94
CA ASP A 644 16.96 -4.54 -43.92
C ASP A 644 15.87 -5.51 -43.44
N LYS A 645 16.16 -6.82 -43.43
CA LYS A 645 15.23 -7.91 -43.02
C LYS A 645 15.95 -8.95 -42.18
N PHE A 646 15.33 -9.41 -41.10
CA PHE A 646 15.91 -10.41 -40.23
C PHE A 646 15.21 -11.73 -40.43
N THR A 647 15.96 -12.74 -40.86
CA THR A 647 15.54 -14.14 -40.98
C THR A 647 16.44 -15.01 -40.13
N THR A 648 15.91 -16.14 -39.66
CA THR A 648 16.71 -17.15 -38.97
C THR A 648 16.15 -18.53 -39.26
N THR A 649 17.01 -19.56 -39.19
CA THR A 649 16.60 -20.96 -39.22
C THR A 649 16.61 -21.61 -37.83
N ASN A 650 16.98 -20.85 -36.80
CA ASN A 650 17.06 -21.34 -35.43
C ASN A 650 15.94 -20.70 -34.63
N ALA A 651 15.08 -21.53 -34.04
CA ALA A 651 14.00 -21.03 -33.20
C ALA A 651 14.50 -20.65 -31.82
N GLY A 652 13.83 -19.67 -31.24
CA GLY A 652 14.14 -19.11 -29.95
C GLY A 652 13.98 -17.60 -29.95
N THR A 653 14.32 -17.00 -28.83
CA THR A 653 14.10 -15.56 -28.61
C THR A 653 15.34 -14.78 -28.98
N TYR A 654 15.20 -13.86 -29.93
CA TYR A 654 16.21 -12.92 -30.33
C TYR A 654 15.90 -11.58 -29.67
N THR A 655 16.78 -11.10 -28.79
CA THR A 655 16.57 -9.82 -28.10
C THR A 655 17.29 -8.72 -28.86
N PHE A 656 16.54 -7.84 -29.50
CA PHE A 656 17.08 -6.74 -30.28
C PHE A 656 17.17 -5.47 -29.47
N TYR A 657 18.18 -4.66 -29.75
CA TYR A 657 18.33 -3.31 -29.22
C TYR A 657 19.12 -2.47 -30.21
N ALA A 658 18.92 -1.16 -30.19
CA ALA A 658 19.57 -0.24 -31.11
C ALA A 658 20.22 0.92 -30.35
N ASN A 659 21.21 1.56 -30.97
CA ASN A 659 21.77 2.80 -30.47
C ASN A 659 21.95 3.85 -31.59
N LYS A 660 21.85 5.12 -31.21
CA LYS A 660 22.07 6.29 -32.08
C LYS A 660 22.97 7.29 -31.35
N GLY A 661 24.28 7.15 -31.51
CA GLY A 661 25.24 7.91 -30.71
C GLY A 661 25.25 7.42 -29.25
N GLU A 662 24.87 8.28 -28.31
CA GLU A 662 24.81 7.96 -26.87
C GLU A 662 23.43 7.42 -26.42
N LEU A 663 22.43 7.46 -27.29
CA LEU A 663 21.07 6.96 -27.02
C LEU A 663 20.93 5.47 -27.30
N TRP A 664 20.21 4.75 -26.45
CA TRP A 664 19.95 3.31 -26.56
C TRP A 664 18.44 3.03 -26.49
N SER A 665 17.98 2.01 -27.23
CA SER A 665 16.64 1.48 -27.05
C SER A 665 16.59 0.46 -25.91
N ASP A 666 15.40 0.25 -25.35
CA ASP A 666 15.14 -0.93 -24.54
C ASP A 666 15.41 -2.23 -25.32
N ASN A 667 15.67 -3.30 -24.57
CA ASN A 667 15.83 -4.65 -25.09
C ASN A 667 14.48 -5.24 -25.48
N TYR A 668 14.28 -5.55 -26.76
CA TYR A 668 13.02 -6.02 -27.29
C TYR A 668 13.13 -7.47 -27.82
N PRO A 669 12.49 -8.44 -27.15
CA PRO A 669 12.54 -9.84 -27.56
C PRO A 669 11.56 -10.13 -28.72
N ILE A 670 12.05 -10.75 -29.79
CA ILE A 670 11.24 -11.34 -30.86
C ILE A 670 11.43 -12.85 -30.89
N VAL A 671 10.32 -13.58 -30.94
CA VAL A 671 10.36 -15.05 -30.94
C VAL A 671 10.32 -15.57 -32.37
N ALA A 672 11.39 -16.26 -32.77
CA ALA A 672 11.38 -17.08 -33.97
C ALA A 672 10.90 -18.50 -33.59
N THR A 673 9.75 -18.95 -34.07
CA THR A 673 9.17 -20.25 -33.72
C THR A 673 9.64 -21.35 -34.66
N GLU A 674 9.75 -22.59 -34.20
CA GLU A 674 10.17 -23.69 -35.11
C GLU A 674 9.19 -23.86 -36.28
N PRO A 675 9.69 -24.11 -37.50
CA PRO A 675 8.83 -24.50 -38.59
C PRO A 675 8.18 -25.83 -38.28
N GLU A 676 6.85 -25.90 -38.38
CA GLU A 676 6.12 -27.12 -38.07
C GLU A 676 6.48 -28.25 -39.05
N GLY A 677 7.23 -29.24 -38.54
CA GLY A 677 7.42 -30.55 -39.14
C GLY A 677 8.84 -30.87 -39.61
N SER A 678 9.72 -31.29 -38.69
CA SER A 678 10.84 -32.18 -39.02
C SER A 678 11.30 -32.99 -37.80
N ASP A 679 11.51 -34.29 -38.02
CA ASP A 679 11.87 -35.32 -37.05
C ASP A 679 13.28 -35.16 -36.42
N GLU A 680 13.41 -35.57 -35.15
CA GLU A 680 14.64 -35.70 -34.32
C GLU A 680 15.80 -36.51 -34.99
N PRO A 681 17.11 -36.28 -34.65
CA PRO A 681 17.67 -36.64 -33.33
C PRO A 681 18.97 -35.94 -32.80
N GLU A 682 19.30 -36.28 -31.54
CA GLU A 682 20.60 -36.25 -30.79
C GLU A 682 20.92 -35.10 -29.80
N GLN A 683 21.05 -35.49 -28.51
CA GLN A 683 21.56 -34.78 -27.31
C GLN A 683 23.09 -34.45 -27.38
N PRO A 684 23.78 -33.74 -26.43
CA PRO A 684 23.40 -33.29 -25.06
C PRO A 684 23.88 -31.87 -24.62
N GLY A 685 23.44 -31.38 -23.45
CA GLY A 685 24.25 -30.43 -22.64
C GLY A 685 23.48 -29.38 -21.81
N GLU A 686 23.46 -29.61 -20.49
CA GLU A 686 23.39 -28.71 -19.32
C GLU A 686 23.05 -27.20 -19.47
N GLY A 687 22.19 -26.70 -18.57
CA GLY A 687 22.11 -25.26 -18.29
C GLY A 687 20.89 -24.83 -17.46
N GLU A 688 21.13 -24.68 -16.17
CA GLU A 688 20.39 -24.02 -15.07
C GLU A 688 19.12 -23.19 -15.38
N LYS A 689 18.08 -23.43 -14.55
CA LYS A 689 16.84 -22.66 -14.44
C LYS A 689 16.94 -21.68 -13.26
N GLU A 690 16.77 -20.38 -13.51
CA GLU A 690 16.36 -19.40 -12.49
C GLU A 690 14.92 -18.93 -12.75
N THR A 691 14.19 -18.77 -11.63
CA THR A 691 12.75 -18.57 -11.48
C THR A 691 12.38 -17.09 -11.44
N LYS A 692 11.38 -16.68 -12.25
CA LYS A 692 10.70 -15.36 -12.18
C LYS A 692 9.53 -15.40 -11.18
N GLU A 693 9.44 -14.40 -10.31
CA GLU A 693 8.25 -14.08 -9.49
C GLU A 693 7.14 -13.40 -10.32
N ILE A 694 5.88 -13.67 -10.00
CA ILE A 694 4.65 -13.11 -10.63
C ILE A 694 3.75 -12.52 -9.52
N SER A 695 3.11 -11.38 -9.81
CA SER A 695 2.24 -10.58 -8.93
C SER A 695 0.93 -11.28 -8.50
N GLY A 696 0.48 -10.98 -7.27
CA GLY A 696 -0.47 -11.80 -6.49
C GLY A 696 -1.98 -11.69 -6.76
N ASN A 697 -2.47 -11.07 -7.85
CA ASN A 697 -3.92 -10.87 -8.05
C ASN A 697 -4.65 -11.99 -8.81
N ASN A 698 -3.94 -13.01 -9.31
CA ASN A 698 -4.53 -14.09 -10.11
C ASN A 698 -4.42 -15.49 -9.48
N ILE A 699 -3.91 -15.58 -8.26
CA ILE A 699 -3.65 -16.85 -7.56
C ILE A 699 -4.76 -17.10 -6.55
N ASN A 700 -5.41 -18.26 -6.65
CA ASN A 700 -6.41 -18.74 -5.71
C ASN A 700 -5.83 -19.95 -4.95
N GLU A 701 -5.83 -19.91 -3.62
CA GLU A 701 -5.27 -20.96 -2.76
C GLU A 701 -6.36 -21.74 -2.03
N VAL A 702 -6.36 -23.07 -2.20
CA VAL A 702 -7.28 -24.00 -1.54
C VAL A 702 -6.54 -24.82 -0.50
N GLY A 703 -7.01 -24.76 0.75
CA GLY A 703 -6.47 -25.56 1.86
C GLY A 703 -5.36 -24.90 2.69
N ALA A 704 -5.16 -23.58 2.54
CA ALA A 704 -4.27 -22.79 3.40
C ALA A 704 -4.61 -23.03 4.88
N ASN A 705 -3.67 -23.60 5.67
CA ASN A 705 -3.77 -24.04 7.08
C ASN A 705 -3.88 -25.56 7.34
N GLY A 706 -3.63 -26.43 6.37
CA GLY A 706 -3.51 -27.87 6.61
C GLY A 706 -2.34 -28.24 7.54
N SER A 707 -2.59 -28.95 8.65
CA SER A 707 -1.53 -29.42 9.59
C SER A 707 -0.93 -30.77 9.22
N ASP A 708 -1.52 -31.46 8.25
CA ASP A 708 -1.16 -32.84 7.94
C ASP A 708 -0.22 -32.92 6.72
N ILE A 709 0.70 -33.88 6.76
CA ILE A 709 1.73 -34.04 5.75
C ILE A 709 1.62 -35.45 5.14
N TYR A 710 1.37 -35.52 3.83
CA TYR A 710 1.12 -36.79 3.13
C TYR A 710 1.94 -36.93 1.84
N ARG A 711 2.04 -38.17 1.33
CA ARG A 711 2.71 -38.50 0.05
C ARG A 711 1.78 -38.37 -1.15
N ILE A 712 0.93 -37.36 -1.12
CA ILE A 712 -0.02 -36.97 -2.17
C ILE A 712 0.27 -35.51 -2.51
N PRO A 713 0.15 -35.06 -3.77
CA PRO A 713 -0.49 -35.77 -4.87
C PRO A 713 0.40 -36.84 -5.53
N ILE A 714 1.71 -36.87 -5.26
CA ILE A 714 2.67 -37.78 -5.91
C ILE A 714 3.58 -38.49 -4.90
N SER A 715 3.94 -39.75 -5.17
CA SER A 715 4.91 -40.52 -4.37
C SER A 715 6.13 -40.90 -5.19
N THR A 716 7.22 -40.18 -4.95
CA THR A 716 8.54 -40.40 -5.57
C THR A 716 9.24 -41.68 -5.11
N TYR A 717 8.89 -42.23 -3.94
CA TYR A 717 9.54 -43.41 -3.38
C TYR A 717 9.18 -44.70 -4.12
N ASN A 718 8.08 -44.72 -4.87
CA ASN A 718 7.67 -45.86 -5.68
C ASN A 718 7.96 -45.59 -7.15
N ARG A 719 8.00 -46.64 -7.98
CA ARG A 719 8.25 -46.45 -9.41
C ARG A 719 7.20 -45.55 -10.04
N ARG A 720 5.93 -45.72 -9.65
CA ARG A 720 4.78 -44.98 -10.16
C ARG A 720 3.79 -44.69 -9.03
N SER A 721 3.01 -43.64 -9.22
CA SER A 721 1.84 -43.33 -8.40
C SER A 721 0.75 -42.70 -9.25
N LEU A 722 -0.50 -42.87 -8.82
CA LEU A 722 -1.66 -42.22 -9.39
C LEU A 722 -2.50 -41.67 -8.24
N SER A 723 -2.92 -40.41 -8.34
CA SER A 723 -3.82 -39.80 -7.37
C SER A 723 -5.01 -39.14 -8.06
N GLN A 724 -6.15 -39.12 -7.37
CA GLN A 724 -7.35 -38.39 -7.80
C GLN A 724 -7.92 -37.62 -6.61
N HIS A 725 -8.25 -36.36 -6.83
CA HIS A 725 -8.63 -35.40 -5.77
C HIS A 725 -9.85 -34.58 -6.19
N TYR A 726 -10.80 -34.44 -5.28
CA TYR A 726 -11.94 -33.53 -5.44
C TYR A 726 -11.72 -32.22 -4.67
N TYR A 727 -11.76 -31.10 -5.39
CA TYR A 727 -11.80 -29.74 -4.84
C TYR A 727 -13.17 -29.15 -5.10
N THR A 728 -13.84 -28.64 -4.06
CA THR A 728 -15.21 -28.14 -4.20
C THR A 728 -15.23 -26.71 -4.72
N GLN A 729 -16.30 -26.31 -5.42
CA GLN A 729 -16.48 -24.92 -5.85
C GLN A 729 -16.29 -23.97 -4.67
N SER A 730 -16.92 -24.27 -3.52
CA SER A 730 -16.90 -23.40 -2.35
C SER A 730 -15.50 -23.19 -1.76
N GLU A 731 -14.56 -24.09 -2.08
CA GLU A 731 -13.16 -23.94 -1.70
C GLU A 731 -12.38 -23.11 -2.73
N ILE A 732 -12.72 -23.23 -4.02
CA ILE A 732 -12.07 -22.50 -5.13
C ILE A 732 -12.57 -21.04 -5.19
N ASP A 733 -13.80 -20.76 -4.75
CA ASP A 733 -14.34 -19.41 -4.59
C ASP A 733 -14.20 -18.54 -5.88
N LYS A 734 -14.46 -19.17 -7.04
CA LYS A 734 -14.51 -18.53 -8.37
C LYS A 734 -15.69 -19.07 -9.17
N ASN A 735 -16.30 -18.22 -10.00
CA ASN A 735 -17.47 -18.60 -10.81
C ASN A 735 -17.09 -19.28 -12.13
N SER A 736 -15.97 -18.90 -12.73
CA SER A 736 -15.39 -19.52 -13.94
C SER A 736 -14.02 -18.89 -14.24
N GLY A 737 -13.23 -19.46 -15.14
CA GLY A 737 -12.01 -18.85 -15.66
C GLY A 737 -11.04 -19.86 -16.28
N ASN A 738 -9.97 -19.40 -16.92
CA ASN A 738 -8.94 -20.28 -17.46
C ASN A 738 -7.80 -20.42 -16.45
N ILE A 739 -7.61 -21.63 -15.92
CA ILE A 739 -6.50 -21.98 -15.04
C ILE A 739 -5.30 -22.31 -15.92
N THR A 740 -4.21 -21.57 -15.80
CA THR A 740 -2.97 -21.78 -16.59
C THR A 740 -1.88 -22.48 -15.80
N GLN A 741 -1.92 -22.41 -14.47
CA GLN A 741 -0.95 -23.07 -13.60
C GLN A 741 -1.65 -23.68 -12.41
N ILE A 742 -1.09 -24.77 -11.90
CA ILE A 742 -1.41 -25.29 -10.57
C ILE A 742 -0.14 -25.44 -9.74
N ALA A 743 -0.22 -25.28 -8.42
CA ALA A 743 0.93 -25.54 -7.54
C ALA A 743 0.56 -26.37 -6.32
N PHE A 744 1.45 -27.26 -5.88
CA PHE A 744 1.29 -28.05 -4.64
C PHE A 744 2.42 -27.73 -3.66
N LYS A 745 2.11 -27.63 -2.37
CA LYS A 745 3.09 -27.18 -1.37
C LYS A 745 3.89 -28.33 -0.75
N LEU A 746 5.19 -28.40 -1.06
CA LEU A 746 6.12 -29.37 -0.48
C LEU A 746 6.67 -28.89 0.87
N LEU A 747 6.46 -29.66 1.94
CA LEU A 747 6.89 -29.28 3.30
C LEU A 747 8.13 -30.05 3.78
N SER A 748 8.29 -31.32 3.37
CA SER A 748 9.40 -32.14 3.84
C SER A 748 9.89 -33.15 2.80
N VAL A 749 11.15 -33.53 2.96
CA VAL A 749 11.81 -34.58 2.19
C VAL A 749 12.40 -35.56 3.19
N LEU A 750 11.96 -36.81 3.13
CA LEU A 750 12.48 -37.86 4.01
C LEU A 750 13.37 -38.82 3.23
N ASN A 751 14.42 -39.32 3.88
CA ASN A 751 15.13 -40.48 3.39
C ASN A 751 14.18 -41.68 3.40
N GLY A 752 13.95 -42.27 2.23
CA GLY A 752 13.05 -43.37 1.96
C GLY A 752 13.31 -44.61 2.82
N ARG A 753 14.58 -44.85 3.18
CA ARG A 753 15.01 -46.01 3.98
C ARG A 753 14.94 -45.77 5.49
N TYR A 754 15.23 -44.55 5.94
CA TYR A 754 15.33 -44.22 7.37
C TYR A 754 14.14 -43.43 7.92
N ASN A 755 13.26 -42.91 7.05
CA ASN A 755 12.15 -42.00 7.39
C ASN A 755 12.60 -40.79 8.23
N THR A 756 13.84 -40.34 8.05
CA THR A 756 14.38 -39.15 8.69
C THR A 756 14.37 -38.00 7.69
N GLU A 757 14.10 -36.80 8.16
CA GLU A 757 14.19 -35.60 7.34
C GLU A 757 15.61 -35.42 6.79
N THR A 758 15.70 -35.03 5.52
CA THR A 758 16.96 -34.91 4.78
C THR A 758 16.84 -33.82 3.73
N THR A 759 17.97 -33.24 3.36
CA THR A 759 18.08 -32.41 2.15
C THR A 759 18.56 -33.27 0.99
N ILE A 760 18.18 -32.92 -0.24
CA ILE A 760 18.70 -33.56 -1.45
C ILE A 760 19.41 -32.50 -2.29
N ASN A 761 20.48 -32.91 -2.96
CA ASN A 761 21.35 -32.00 -3.72
C ASN A 761 21.07 -32.02 -5.22
N GLU A 762 20.21 -32.93 -5.67
CA GLU A 762 19.77 -33.06 -7.06
C GLU A 762 18.24 -33.17 -7.08
N ALA A 763 17.60 -32.54 -8.04
CA ALA A 763 16.15 -32.63 -8.22
C ALA A 763 15.74 -34.06 -8.56
N ILE A 764 14.61 -34.47 -8.00
CA ILE A 764 13.93 -35.70 -8.38
C ILE A 764 13.06 -35.38 -9.60
N SER A 765 13.54 -35.74 -10.79
CA SER A 765 12.78 -35.59 -12.02
C SER A 765 11.73 -36.69 -12.15
N ARG A 766 10.47 -36.31 -12.40
CA ARG A 766 9.35 -37.23 -12.66
C ARG A 766 8.59 -36.81 -13.90
N ASN A 767 8.32 -37.75 -14.80
CA ASN A 767 7.36 -37.57 -15.87
C ASN A 767 5.96 -37.79 -15.31
N ILE A 768 5.06 -36.83 -15.55
CA ILE A 768 3.69 -36.89 -15.07
C ILE A 768 2.72 -36.47 -16.17
N GLU A 769 1.49 -36.96 -16.05
CA GLU A 769 0.32 -36.47 -16.78
C GLU A 769 -0.68 -35.92 -15.77
N ILE A 770 -1.31 -34.78 -16.08
CA ILE A 770 -2.37 -34.19 -15.26
C ILE A 770 -3.64 -34.12 -16.07
N TYR A 771 -4.72 -34.63 -15.46
CA TYR A 771 -6.06 -34.55 -16.02
C TYR A 771 -6.94 -33.76 -15.08
N MET A 772 -7.72 -32.83 -15.63
CA MET A 772 -8.65 -31.98 -14.89
C MET A 772 -10.01 -32.04 -15.55
N ARG A 773 -11.06 -32.13 -14.74
CA ARG A 773 -12.45 -32.17 -15.22
C ARG A 773 -13.40 -31.44 -14.27
N ASN A 774 -14.30 -30.65 -14.84
CA ASN A 774 -15.47 -30.10 -14.14
C ASN A 774 -16.41 -31.27 -13.78
N ASP A 775 -16.73 -31.44 -12.51
CA ASP A 775 -17.48 -32.60 -12.01
C ASP A 775 -18.34 -32.18 -10.81
N ASP A 776 -19.64 -32.47 -10.83
CA ASP A 776 -20.55 -32.06 -9.76
C ASP A 776 -20.38 -32.90 -8.48
N ALA A 777 -19.68 -34.04 -8.54
CA ALA A 777 -19.37 -34.84 -7.36
C ALA A 777 -18.42 -34.09 -6.42
N SER A 778 -18.68 -34.18 -5.11
CA SER A 778 -17.85 -33.55 -4.08
C SER A 778 -16.95 -34.54 -3.32
N SER A 779 -17.12 -35.85 -3.52
CA SER A 779 -16.30 -36.91 -2.91
C SER A 779 -16.42 -38.24 -3.64
N PHE A 780 -15.51 -39.18 -3.34
CA PHE A 780 -15.59 -40.56 -3.83
C PHE A 780 -16.51 -41.46 -2.98
N GLY A 781 -17.05 -40.95 -1.85
CA GLY A 781 -17.82 -41.75 -0.90
C GLY A 781 -17.07 -43.00 -0.43
N THR A 782 -17.71 -44.17 -0.46
CA THR A 782 -17.07 -45.45 -0.12
C THR A 782 -16.36 -46.12 -1.30
N SER A 783 -16.25 -45.45 -2.45
CA SER A 783 -15.61 -46.01 -3.64
C SER A 783 -14.11 -46.19 -3.43
N THR A 784 -13.58 -47.34 -3.82
CA THR A 784 -12.14 -47.64 -3.85
C THR A 784 -11.70 -47.93 -5.27
N THR A 785 -12.25 -47.20 -6.23
CA THR A 785 -12.09 -47.45 -7.66
C THR A 785 -11.95 -46.13 -8.37
N THR A 786 -10.93 -45.99 -9.22
CA THR A 786 -10.61 -44.72 -9.89
C THR A 786 -11.69 -44.33 -10.90
N ILE A 787 -11.84 -43.03 -11.10
CA ILE A 787 -12.70 -42.47 -12.14
C ILE A 787 -11.89 -42.38 -13.44
N LYS A 788 -12.55 -42.68 -14.57
CA LYS A 788 -11.93 -42.53 -15.89
C LYS A 788 -11.96 -41.06 -16.32
N PHE A 789 -10.91 -40.66 -17.02
CA PHE A 789 -10.82 -39.38 -17.72
C PHE A 789 -10.97 -39.58 -19.23
N GLU A 790 -11.23 -38.51 -19.95
CA GLU A 790 -11.18 -38.48 -21.40
C GLU A 790 -9.82 -37.91 -21.86
N GLU A 791 -9.41 -38.16 -23.11
CA GLU A 791 -8.11 -37.68 -23.60
C GLU A 791 -8.02 -36.14 -23.59
N ASN A 792 -9.14 -35.46 -23.83
CA ASN A 792 -9.30 -34.01 -23.77
C ASN A 792 -9.31 -33.45 -22.34
N ASP A 793 -9.40 -34.28 -21.30
CA ASP A 793 -9.24 -33.82 -19.92
C ASP A 793 -7.75 -33.62 -19.57
N LYS A 794 -6.81 -34.07 -20.43
CA LYS A 794 -5.37 -33.94 -20.21
C LYS A 794 -4.93 -32.50 -20.44
N VAL A 795 -4.48 -31.85 -19.36
CA VAL A 795 -4.06 -30.44 -19.34
C VAL A 795 -2.54 -30.29 -19.21
N TYR A 796 -1.84 -31.35 -18.80
CA TYR A 796 -0.38 -31.37 -18.72
C TYR A 796 0.18 -32.76 -19.03
N GLU A 797 1.31 -32.80 -19.73
CA GLU A 797 2.17 -33.95 -19.93
C GLU A 797 3.62 -33.44 -20.02
N GLY A 798 4.47 -33.85 -19.07
CA GLY A 798 5.84 -33.35 -19.02
C GLY A 798 6.65 -33.82 -17.82
N THR A 799 7.88 -33.31 -17.74
CA THR A 799 8.81 -33.59 -16.64
C THR A 799 8.75 -32.49 -15.59
N ILE A 800 8.51 -32.85 -14.34
CA ILE A 800 8.61 -31.97 -13.17
C ILE A 800 9.84 -32.32 -12.33
N ASN A 801 10.47 -31.30 -11.73
CA ASN A 801 11.64 -31.45 -10.86
C ASN A 801 11.26 -31.15 -9.41
N LEU A 802 11.46 -32.12 -8.52
CA LEU A 802 10.95 -32.06 -7.14
C LEU A 802 12.07 -32.17 -6.09
N GLY A 803 11.89 -31.50 -4.95
CA GLY A 803 12.65 -31.79 -3.72
C GLY A 803 13.90 -30.95 -3.43
N LEU A 804 14.37 -30.08 -4.34
CA LEU A 804 15.52 -29.18 -4.08
C LEU A 804 15.20 -28.05 -3.10
N THR A 805 13.98 -27.52 -3.17
CA THR A 805 13.46 -26.45 -2.31
C THR A 805 12.10 -26.86 -1.76
N LYS A 806 11.85 -26.52 -0.49
CA LYS A 806 10.53 -26.64 0.13
C LYS A 806 9.70 -25.40 -0.27
N GLY A 807 8.38 -25.54 -0.38
CA GLY A 807 7.48 -24.48 -0.83
C GLY A 807 6.55 -24.93 -1.94
N TRP A 808 5.91 -23.97 -2.63
CA TRP A 808 5.02 -24.25 -3.75
C TRP A 808 5.79 -24.80 -4.96
N VAL A 809 5.37 -25.96 -5.43
CA VAL A 809 5.84 -26.58 -6.67
C VAL A 809 4.85 -26.24 -7.77
N THR A 810 5.17 -25.22 -8.56
CA THR A 810 4.33 -24.73 -9.66
C THR A 810 4.49 -25.58 -10.92
N ILE A 811 3.36 -25.85 -11.58
CA ILE A 811 3.26 -26.60 -12.82
C ILE A 811 2.47 -25.74 -13.81
N ASP A 812 3.13 -25.31 -14.88
CA ASP A 812 2.50 -24.65 -16.02
C ASP A 812 1.76 -25.69 -16.85
N LEU A 813 0.44 -25.55 -16.99
CA LEU A 813 -0.36 -26.47 -17.78
C LEU A 813 -0.01 -26.30 -19.27
N ASN A 814 0.15 -27.41 -20.00
CA ASN A 814 0.38 -27.35 -21.44
C ASN A 814 -0.85 -26.81 -22.18
N VAL A 815 -2.04 -27.04 -21.62
CA VAL A 815 -3.31 -26.50 -22.10
C VAL A 815 -4.04 -25.87 -20.91
N PRO A 816 -4.41 -24.58 -20.96
CA PRO A 816 -5.19 -23.95 -19.90
C PRO A 816 -6.51 -24.71 -19.64
N PHE A 817 -6.81 -25.00 -18.38
CA PHE A 817 -8.05 -25.66 -18.01
C PHE A 817 -9.19 -24.66 -17.87
N LYS A 818 -10.26 -24.85 -18.63
CA LYS A 818 -11.47 -24.02 -18.53
C LYS A 818 -12.30 -24.46 -17.31
N TYR A 819 -12.24 -23.66 -16.24
CA TYR A 819 -13.05 -23.83 -15.05
C TYR A 819 -14.44 -23.24 -15.23
N GLU A 820 -15.47 -24.02 -14.93
CA GLU A 820 -16.88 -23.68 -15.19
C GLU A 820 -17.68 -23.42 -13.91
N GLY A 821 -17.01 -23.22 -12.77
CA GLY A 821 -17.68 -22.91 -11.49
C GLY A 821 -18.31 -24.12 -10.80
N SER A 822 -17.92 -25.34 -11.15
CA SER A 822 -18.34 -26.58 -10.47
C SER A 822 -17.24 -27.10 -9.53
N ASN A 823 -17.36 -28.33 -9.00
CA ASN A 823 -16.20 -28.95 -8.33
C ASN A 823 -15.21 -29.44 -9.41
N ILE A 824 -13.93 -29.56 -9.05
CA ILE A 824 -12.91 -30.07 -9.98
C ILE A 824 -12.43 -31.43 -9.48
N LEU A 825 -12.42 -32.40 -10.39
CA LEU A 825 -11.69 -33.65 -10.23
C LEU A 825 -10.31 -33.51 -10.90
N ILE A 826 -9.24 -33.59 -10.11
CA ILE A 826 -7.86 -33.53 -10.58
C ILE A 826 -7.19 -34.89 -10.42
N CYS A 827 -6.47 -35.34 -11.44
CA CYS A 827 -5.73 -36.59 -11.44
C CYS A 827 -4.26 -36.35 -11.79
N ILE A 828 -3.35 -36.83 -10.94
CA ILE A 828 -1.90 -36.77 -11.17
C ILE A 828 -1.40 -38.20 -11.41
N ASN A 829 -0.97 -38.49 -12.63
CA ASN A 829 -0.47 -39.80 -13.06
C ASN A 829 1.05 -39.74 -13.25
N ASP A 830 1.80 -40.38 -12.37
CA ASP A 830 3.25 -40.45 -12.47
C ASP A 830 3.67 -41.55 -13.45
N THR A 831 4.14 -41.12 -14.60
CA THR A 831 4.54 -41.96 -15.73
C THR A 831 6.04 -42.29 -15.73
N THR A 832 6.78 -41.87 -14.70
CA THR A 832 8.18 -42.27 -14.48
C THR A 832 8.27 -43.76 -14.16
N CYS A 833 9.35 -44.45 -14.54
CA CYS A 833 9.55 -45.87 -14.21
C CYS A 833 10.73 -46.11 -13.26
N GLU A 834 10.98 -45.20 -12.34
CA GLU A 834 12.24 -45.16 -11.58
C GLU A 834 12.01 -45.09 -10.08
N TRP A 835 12.91 -45.74 -9.34
CA TRP A 835 12.93 -45.66 -7.88
C TRP A 835 13.68 -44.43 -7.43
N THR A 836 13.25 -43.84 -6.33
CA THR A 836 14.05 -42.83 -5.63
C THR A 836 14.22 -43.24 -4.17
N ASP A 837 15.35 -42.85 -3.59
CA ASP A 837 15.62 -43.06 -2.17
C ASP A 837 14.92 -42.04 -1.28
N TYR A 838 13.96 -41.26 -1.79
CA TYR A 838 13.36 -40.13 -1.09
C TYR A 838 11.83 -40.16 -1.12
N LYS A 839 11.22 -39.70 -0.03
CA LYS A 839 9.77 -39.53 0.12
C LYS A 839 9.48 -38.05 0.24
N LEU A 840 8.72 -37.52 -0.70
CA LEU A 840 8.21 -36.17 -0.65
C LEU A 840 6.88 -36.12 0.11
N LEU A 841 6.74 -35.05 0.88
CA LEU A 841 5.72 -34.88 1.89
C LEU A 841 5.12 -33.49 1.71
N PHE A 842 3.90 -33.45 1.16
CA PHE A 842 3.19 -32.22 0.82
C PHE A 842 2.14 -31.88 1.88
N GLU A 843 1.82 -30.60 1.97
CA GLU A 843 0.73 -30.08 2.79
C GLU A 843 -0.60 -30.63 2.29
N ALA A 844 -1.43 -31.08 3.23
CA ALA A 844 -2.78 -31.56 2.97
C ALA A 844 -3.73 -31.14 4.10
N PHE A 845 -5.00 -31.03 3.77
CA PHE A 845 -6.06 -30.67 4.72
C PHE A 845 -7.13 -31.76 4.82
N SER A 846 -7.79 -31.83 5.97
CA SER A 846 -8.80 -32.84 6.29
C SER A 846 -10.03 -32.72 5.38
N ALA A 847 -10.40 -33.83 4.75
CA ALA A 847 -11.36 -33.88 3.66
C ALA A 847 -11.90 -35.31 3.47
N ASP A 848 -13.08 -35.60 4.01
CA ASP A 848 -13.62 -36.97 4.07
C ASP A 848 -13.83 -37.59 2.68
N SER A 849 -13.14 -38.71 2.43
CA SER A 849 -13.27 -39.50 1.20
C SER A 849 -13.06 -38.75 -0.12
N ARG A 850 -12.20 -37.72 -0.14
CA ARG A 850 -11.93 -36.89 -1.33
C ARG A 850 -10.61 -37.16 -2.04
N THR A 851 -9.85 -38.15 -1.59
CA THR A 851 -8.63 -38.60 -2.28
C THR A 851 -8.65 -40.10 -2.53
N LEU A 852 -8.36 -40.49 -3.77
CA LEU A 852 -7.91 -41.84 -4.13
C LEU A 852 -6.43 -41.82 -4.48
N PHE A 853 -5.70 -42.85 -4.09
CA PHE A 853 -4.27 -42.94 -4.30
C PHE A 853 -3.80 -44.36 -4.53
N ILE A 854 -2.93 -44.52 -5.53
CA ILE A 854 -2.26 -45.76 -5.90
C ILE A 854 -0.76 -45.45 -5.96
N SER A 855 0.05 -46.36 -5.44
CA SER A 855 1.50 -46.30 -5.60
C SER A 855 2.05 -47.71 -5.64
N GLY A 856 2.95 -47.99 -6.57
CA GLY A 856 3.50 -49.33 -6.71
C GLY A 856 4.70 -49.40 -7.65
N ASP A 857 5.09 -50.65 -7.90
CA ASP A 857 6.32 -50.97 -8.63
C ASP A 857 6.01 -51.38 -10.07
N GLU A 858 4.82 -51.01 -10.56
CA GLU A 858 4.35 -51.35 -11.89
C GLU A 858 5.30 -50.82 -12.96
N THR A 859 5.54 -51.63 -13.99
CA THR A 859 6.43 -51.27 -15.11
C THR A 859 5.69 -50.57 -16.24
N THR A 860 4.36 -50.58 -16.22
CA THR A 860 3.50 -49.93 -17.21
C THR A 860 2.76 -48.76 -16.56
N PRO A 861 2.64 -47.58 -17.23
CA PRO A 861 1.83 -46.47 -16.75
C PRO A 861 0.38 -46.88 -16.47
N TYR A 862 -0.27 -46.19 -15.55
CA TYR A 862 -1.69 -46.37 -15.30
C TYR A 862 -2.49 -45.75 -16.45
N ASP A 863 -3.42 -46.52 -17.01
CA ASP A 863 -4.26 -46.13 -18.14
C ASP A 863 -5.56 -45.52 -17.61
N VAL A 864 -5.53 -44.21 -17.36
CA VAL A 864 -6.63 -43.46 -16.72
C VAL A 864 -7.76 -43.11 -17.69
N VAL A 865 -7.51 -43.21 -19.00
CA VAL A 865 -8.49 -42.91 -20.04
C VAL A 865 -9.35 -44.13 -20.35
N ASN A 866 -8.72 -45.29 -20.59
CA ASN A 866 -9.45 -46.46 -21.07
C ASN A 866 -9.88 -47.40 -19.94
N LYS A 867 -9.26 -47.31 -18.75
CA LYS A 867 -9.47 -48.28 -17.67
C LYS A 867 -9.81 -47.63 -16.34
N THR A 868 -10.69 -48.32 -15.64
CA THR A 868 -10.99 -48.07 -14.24
C THR A 868 -10.11 -49.01 -13.42
N ILE A 869 -9.43 -48.47 -12.40
CA ILE A 869 -8.47 -49.23 -11.59
C ILE A 869 -9.08 -49.46 -10.22
N SER A 870 -9.13 -50.71 -9.79
CA SER A 870 -9.71 -51.11 -8.50
C SER A 870 -8.73 -51.88 -7.61
N ASN A 871 -7.57 -52.27 -8.14
CA ASN A 871 -6.54 -52.98 -7.40
C ASN A 871 -5.60 -51.99 -6.71
N ASN A 872 -5.31 -52.21 -5.42
CA ASN A 872 -4.39 -51.40 -4.60
C ASN A 872 -4.75 -49.90 -4.44
N VAL A 873 -5.99 -49.50 -4.76
CA VAL A 873 -6.48 -48.14 -4.53
C VAL A 873 -6.73 -47.92 -3.04
N LYS A 874 -6.15 -46.86 -2.49
CA LYS A 874 -6.41 -46.39 -1.12
C LYS A 874 -7.25 -45.13 -1.17
N SER A 875 -8.22 -45.02 -0.27
CA SER A 875 -8.91 -43.76 -0.01
C SER A 875 -8.29 -43.07 1.19
N TYR A 876 -8.11 -41.76 1.11
CA TYR A 876 -7.65 -40.92 2.21
C TYR A 876 -8.69 -39.84 2.53
N ASN A 877 -8.83 -39.51 3.82
CA ASN A 877 -9.67 -38.41 4.30
C ASN A 877 -8.91 -37.08 4.35
N VAL A 878 -8.03 -36.87 3.38
CA VAL A 878 -7.24 -35.65 3.21
C VAL A 878 -7.10 -35.33 1.73
N VAL A 879 -6.94 -34.06 1.38
CA VAL A 879 -6.69 -33.57 0.01
C VAL A 879 -5.45 -32.68 0.05
N PRO A 880 -4.56 -32.71 -0.96
CA PRO A 880 -3.40 -31.82 -1.01
C PRO A 880 -3.83 -30.35 -1.05
N SER A 881 -3.10 -29.45 -0.38
CA SER A 881 -3.28 -28.01 -0.60
C SER A 881 -2.83 -27.65 -2.01
N ILE A 882 -3.56 -26.78 -2.70
CA ILE A 882 -3.31 -26.42 -4.10
C ILE A 882 -3.50 -24.93 -4.34
N GLN A 883 -2.69 -24.35 -5.23
CA GLN A 883 -2.92 -23.03 -5.81
C GLN A 883 -3.34 -23.15 -7.27
N PHE A 884 -4.28 -22.33 -7.70
CA PHE A 884 -4.72 -22.15 -9.08
C PHE A 884 -4.35 -20.75 -9.56
N THR A 885 -3.64 -20.64 -10.68
CA THR A 885 -3.39 -19.34 -11.34
C THR A 885 -4.37 -19.17 -12.50
N PHE A 886 -5.17 -18.09 -12.47
CA PHE A 886 -6.09 -17.72 -13.54
C PHE A 886 -5.45 -16.70 -14.50
N VAL A 887 -5.89 -16.64 -15.76
CA VAL A 887 -5.47 -15.58 -16.71
C VAL A 887 -6.08 -14.22 -16.31
N ALA A 888 -5.29 -13.13 -16.34
CA ALA A 888 -5.81 -11.77 -16.23
C ALA A 888 -6.61 -11.41 -17.50
N GLU A 889 -7.84 -10.93 -17.37
CA GLU A 889 -8.59 -10.41 -18.53
C GLU A 889 -8.16 -8.96 -18.84
N GLU A 890 -7.63 -8.73 -20.05
CA GLU A 890 -7.30 -7.40 -20.59
C GLU A 890 -8.52 -6.81 -21.34
N PRO A 891 -8.74 -5.47 -21.31
CA PRO A 891 -9.87 -4.83 -21.96
C PRO A 891 -9.66 -4.67 -23.48
N VAL A 892 -10.73 -4.86 -24.25
CA VAL A 892 -10.72 -4.69 -25.72
C VAL A 892 -11.36 -3.34 -26.08
N GLU A 893 -10.64 -2.50 -26.84
CA GLU A 893 -11.08 -1.20 -27.36
C GLU A 893 -12.30 -1.30 -28.31
N PRO A 894 -13.32 -0.43 -28.21
CA PRO A 894 -14.55 -0.55 -28.99
C PRO A 894 -14.45 0.10 -30.39
N THR A 895 -14.96 -0.61 -31.40
CA THR A 895 -15.34 -0.01 -32.69
C THR A 895 -16.87 0.08 -32.78
N THR A 896 -17.38 1.24 -33.22
CA THR A 896 -18.82 1.55 -33.28
C THR A 896 -19.54 0.75 -34.38
N PRO A 897 -20.66 0.04 -34.10
CA PRO A 897 -21.52 -0.49 -35.15
C PRO A 897 -22.98 -0.01 -35.05
N THR A 898 -23.51 0.49 -36.16
CA THR A 898 -24.94 0.49 -36.47
C THR A 898 -25.27 -0.73 -37.35
N TYR A 899 -26.31 -1.52 -37.05
CA TYR A 899 -26.88 -2.41 -38.08
C TYR A 899 -28.37 -2.75 -37.93
N THR A 900 -28.97 -3.03 -39.09
CA THR A 900 -30.37 -3.33 -39.39
C THR A 900 -30.53 -4.77 -39.90
N GLY A 901 -31.36 -5.58 -39.25
CA GLY A 901 -32.17 -6.64 -39.90
C GLY A 901 -31.60 -8.06 -40.02
N ASP A 902 -32.43 -9.01 -39.52
CA ASP A 902 -32.62 -10.43 -39.83
C ASP A 902 -31.42 -11.41 -39.75
N GLY A 903 -31.32 -12.08 -38.59
CA GLY A 903 -30.60 -13.34 -38.39
C GLY A 903 -30.61 -13.74 -36.90
N ALA A 904 -31.07 -14.95 -36.58
CA ALA A 904 -31.31 -15.42 -35.22
C ALA A 904 -30.04 -15.38 -34.32
N TRP A 905 -30.23 -14.93 -33.08
CA TRP A 905 -29.23 -14.90 -32.00
C TRP A 905 -28.87 -16.33 -31.56
N ASP A 906 -27.58 -16.66 -31.51
CA ASP A 906 -27.04 -17.81 -30.79
C ASP A 906 -26.05 -17.24 -29.76
N VAL A 907 -26.38 -17.37 -28.47
CA VAL A 907 -25.71 -16.68 -27.36
C VAL A 907 -24.93 -17.71 -26.56
N THR A 908 -23.69 -17.97 -26.97
CA THR A 908 -22.75 -18.83 -26.23
C THR A 908 -21.39 -18.19 -25.99
N GLU A 909 -21.23 -16.89 -26.25
CA GLU A 909 -20.03 -16.12 -25.90
C GLU A 909 -20.41 -14.93 -25.02
N ASN A 910 -19.63 -14.73 -23.97
CA ASN A 910 -19.84 -13.82 -22.85
C ASN A 910 -20.05 -12.36 -23.31
N TRP A 911 -21.18 -11.77 -22.92
CA TRP A 911 -21.38 -10.32 -22.93
C TRP A 911 -21.60 -9.87 -21.48
N ASN A 912 -20.63 -9.12 -20.96
CA ASN A 912 -20.86 -8.20 -19.86
C ASN A 912 -21.09 -6.80 -20.48
N VAL A 913 -22.07 -6.07 -19.94
CA VAL A 913 -22.38 -4.64 -20.19
C VAL A 913 -23.35 -4.38 -21.37
N PHE A 914 -24.60 -3.98 -21.05
CA PHE A 914 -25.29 -2.97 -21.87
C PHE A 914 -24.44 -1.69 -21.76
N PRO A 915 -24.13 -1.01 -22.87
CA PRO A 915 -23.17 0.10 -22.89
C PRO A 915 -23.51 1.14 -21.82
N GLU A 916 -22.47 1.81 -21.36
CA GLU A 916 -22.46 2.95 -20.43
C GLU A 916 -23.75 3.76 -20.42
N GLU A 917 -24.15 4.28 -19.24
CA GLU A 917 -25.31 5.14 -19.03
C GLU A 917 -25.57 6.10 -20.21
N GLU A 918 -26.44 5.72 -21.19
CA GLU A 918 -27.24 6.62 -22.04
C GLU A 918 -28.07 5.98 -23.20
N ASP A 919 -28.17 4.66 -23.40
CA ASP A 919 -28.90 4.12 -24.58
C ASP A 919 -30.33 3.56 -24.32
N ASP A 920 -31.25 3.90 -25.25
CA ASP A 920 -32.59 3.30 -25.42
C ASP A 920 -32.48 1.94 -26.14
N VAL A 921 -32.96 0.86 -25.51
CA VAL A 921 -32.82 -0.52 -25.98
C VAL A 921 -34.07 -1.00 -26.72
N ILE A 922 -33.88 -1.54 -27.93
CA ILE A 922 -34.95 -2.19 -28.70
C ILE A 922 -34.72 -3.70 -28.73
N ILE A 923 -35.68 -4.47 -28.21
CA ILE A 923 -35.62 -5.94 -28.22
C ILE A 923 -36.44 -6.51 -29.38
N ASP A 924 -35.79 -7.31 -30.21
CA ASP A 924 -36.40 -8.01 -31.36
C ASP A 924 -35.96 -9.49 -31.35
N GLY A 925 -36.33 -10.20 -30.28
CA GLY A 925 -35.89 -11.55 -29.96
C GLY A 925 -36.15 -11.94 -28.49
N ASN A 926 -35.80 -13.17 -28.11
CA ASN A 926 -35.92 -13.61 -26.71
C ASN A 926 -34.62 -13.32 -25.95
N VAL A 927 -34.74 -12.67 -24.80
CA VAL A 927 -33.62 -12.28 -23.94
C VAL A 927 -33.77 -12.98 -22.60
N VAL A 928 -32.68 -13.59 -22.10
CA VAL A 928 -32.62 -14.22 -20.78
C VAL A 928 -31.54 -13.55 -19.95
N ILE A 929 -31.89 -13.14 -18.73
CA ILE A 929 -30.99 -12.52 -17.75
C ILE A 929 -30.71 -13.58 -16.67
N PRO A 930 -29.49 -14.15 -16.63
CA PRO A 930 -29.16 -15.22 -15.70
C PRO A 930 -28.92 -14.74 -14.26
N ALA A 931 -28.89 -15.69 -13.32
CA ALA A 931 -28.58 -15.46 -11.92
C ALA A 931 -27.23 -14.74 -11.73
N GLY A 932 -27.18 -13.68 -10.91
CA GLY A 932 -25.96 -12.92 -10.65
C GLY A 932 -25.64 -11.84 -11.68
N TYR A 933 -26.44 -11.72 -12.74
CA TYR A 933 -26.27 -10.70 -13.77
C TYR A 933 -27.31 -9.57 -13.61
N THR A 934 -26.87 -8.34 -13.87
CA THR A 934 -27.72 -7.14 -13.87
C THR A 934 -27.73 -6.51 -15.25
N ALA A 935 -28.89 -6.45 -15.88
CA ALA A 935 -29.11 -5.72 -17.13
C ALA A 935 -29.64 -4.32 -16.82
N ILE A 936 -29.04 -3.28 -17.39
CA ILE A 936 -29.42 -1.88 -17.17
C ILE A 936 -29.70 -1.25 -18.54
N ALA A 937 -30.83 -0.56 -18.69
CA ALA A 937 -31.22 0.14 -19.92
C ALA A 937 -31.93 1.45 -19.57
N ASN A 938 -31.78 2.52 -20.38
CA ASN A 938 -32.55 3.74 -20.11
C ASN A 938 -34.04 3.48 -20.41
N SER A 939 -34.38 3.09 -21.63
CA SER A 939 -35.72 2.59 -21.95
C SER A 939 -35.67 1.26 -22.70
N ILE A 940 -36.70 0.42 -22.58
CA ILE A 940 -36.83 -0.86 -23.28
C ILE A 940 -38.08 -0.85 -24.17
N ASP A 941 -37.91 -1.01 -25.47
CA ASP A 941 -39.00 -1.19 -26.44
C ASP A 941 -38.95 -2.61 -27.04
N ILE A 942 -39.91 -3.46 -26.68
CA ILE A 942 -39.98 -4.83 -27.18
C ILE A 942 -40.79 -4.83 -28.49
N LYS A 943 -40.09 -4.92 -29.63
CA LYS A 943 -40.72 -5.05 -30.96
C LYS A 943 -41.24 -6.46 -31.22
N SER A 944 -40.45 -7.48 -30.87
CA SER A 944 -40.86 -8.89 -30.89
C SER A 944 -40.03 -9.73 -29.90
N GLY A 945 -40.57 -10.85 -29.43
CA GLY A 945 -39.92 -11.73 -28.44
C GLY A 945 -40.30 -11.47 -26.98
N SER A 946 -39.51 -11.99 -26.03
CA SER A 946 -39.79 -11.93 -24.59
C SER A 946 -38.52 -11.76 -23.74
N ILE A 947 -38.67 -11.16 -22.55
CA ILE A 947 -37.60 -11.09 -21.55
C ILE A 947 -37.88 -12.10 -20.43
N THR A 948 -36.87 -12.88 -20.06
CA THR A 948 -36.90 -13.77 -18.90
C THR A 948 -35.78 -13.40 -17.93
N ILE A 949 -36.10 -13.27 -16.65
CA ILE A 949 -35.15 -13.01 -15.57
C ILE A 949 -35.13 -14.26 -14.70
N GLU A 950 -34.00 -14.96 -14.67
CA GLU A 950 -33.81 -16.16 -13.85
C GLU A 950 -33.62 -15.77 -12.37
N ASP A 951 -33.78 -16.72 -11.43
CA ASP A 951 -33.66 -16.44 -10.00
C ASP A 951 -32.27 -15.87 -9.67
N GLY A 952 -32.26 -14.66 -9.10
CA GLY A 952 -31.03 -13.94 -8.78
C GLY A 952 -30.51 -13.02 -9.88
N GLY A 953 -31.15 -12.97 -11.06
CA GLY A 953 -30.91 -11.98 -12.11
C GLY A 953 -31.64 -10.65 -11.85
N GLN A 954 -31.19 -9.56 -12.46
CA GLN A 954 -31.73 -8.22 -12.25
C GLN A 954 -31.92 -7.45 -13.56
N LEU A 955 -33.00 -6.69 -13.66
CA LEU A 955 -33.27 -5.78 -14.78
C LEU A 955 -33.63 -4.39 -14.25
N ILE A 956 -32.89 -3.37 -14.67
CA ILE A 956 -33.08 -1.97 -14.28
C ILE A 956 -33.43 -1.16 -15.55
N HIS A 957 -34.57 -0.48 -15.55
CA HIS A 957 -34.99 0.38 -16.66
C HIS A 957 -35.90 1.54 -16.22
N SER A 958 -35.99 2.61 -17.01
CA SER A 958 -36.73 3.83 -16.64
C SER A 958 -38.14 3.95 -17.25
N ASN A 959 -38.46 3.22 -18.33
CA ASN A 959 -39.76 3.34 -19.01
C ASN A 959 -40.83 2.34 -18.54
N SER A 960 -42.08 2.79 -18.43
CA SER A 960 -43.21 1.96 -18.02
C SER A 960 -43.68 0.98 -19.10
N GLY A 961 -44.26 -0.17 -18.70
CA GLY A 961 -44.97 -1.06 -19.62
C GLY A 961 -44.14 -2.23 -20.18
N VAL A 962 -42.89 -2.38 -19.74
CA VAL A 962 -42.01 -3.51 -20.10
C VAL A 962 -42.58 -4.81 -19.55
N THR A 963 -42.77 -5.80 -20.41
CA THR A 963 -43.28 -7.13 -20.03
C THR A 963 -42.15 -8.13 -19.94
N ALA A 964 -42.07 -8.88 -18.83
CA ALA A 964 -41.09 -9.93 -18.63
C ALA A 964 -41.66 -11.11 -17.81
N THR A 965 -40.93 -12.22 -17.83
CA THR A 965 -41.10 -13.35 -16.91
C THR A 965 -39.99 -13.31 -15.87
N VAL A 966 -40.33 -13.25 -14.58
CA VAL A 966 -39.37 -13.31 -13.47
C VAL A 966 -39.50 -14.66 -12.79
N LYS A 967 -38.40 -15.38 -12.61
CA LYS A 967 -38.38 -16.67 -11.93
C LYS A 967 -37.80 -16.57 -10.53
N LYS A 968 -38.34 -17.36 -9.60
CA LYS A 968 -37.83 -17.51 -8.25
C LYS A 968 -37.81 -18.99 -7.87
N ASP A 969 -36.64 -19.52 -7.57
CA ASP A 969 -36.46 -20.90 -7.14
C ASP A 969 -36.65 -21.00 -5.63
N ILE A 970 -37.52 -21.90 -5.22
CA ILE A 970 -37.87 -22.14 -3.83
C ILE A 970 -37.49 -23.58 -3.51
N ALA A 971 -36.48 -23.74 -2.66
CA ALA A 971 -36.06 -25.05 -2.17
C ALA A 971 -37.14 -25.67 -1.28
N GLY A 972 -37.44 -26.93 -1.52
CA GLY A 972 -38.39 -27.73 -0.78
C GLY A 972 -37.88 -28.13 0.61
N TYR A 973 -38.80 -28.46 1.51
CA TYR A 973 -38.48 -29.02 2.83
C TYR A 973 -38.95 -30.47 2.96
N ASN A 974 -38.11 -31.36 3.50
CA ASN A 974 -38.47 -32.77 3.65
C ASN A 974 -38.66 -33.18 5.12
N THR A 975 -38.23 -32.33 6.06
CA THR A 975 -38.35 -32.57 7.50
C THR A 975 -38.77 -31.31 8.26
N ARG A 976 -39.33 -31.50 9.46
CA ARG A 976 -39.76 -30.39 10.32
C ARG A 976 -38.58 -29.54 10.85
N GLU A 977 -37.37 -30.12 10.90
CA GLU A 977 -36.14 -29.41 11.28
C GLU A 977 -35.62 -28.52 10.13
N GLU A 978 -35.78 -28.93 8.87
CA GLU A 978 -35.41 -28.12 7.69
C GLU A 978 -36.34 -26.91 7.48
N ILE A 979 -37.63 -27.02 7.84
CA ILE A 979 -38.56 -25.87 7.83
C ILE A 979 -38.02 -24.71 8.68
N ALA A 980 -37.43 -25.02 9.83
CA ALA A 980 -36.96 -24.00 10.78
C ALA A 980 -35.65 -23.34 10.36
N SER A 981 -34.84 -23.98 9.50
CA SER A 981 -33.53 -23.47 9.09
C SER A 981 -33.50 -22.91 7.67
N ARG A 982 -34.27 -23.48 6.72
CA ARG A 982 -34.21 -23.11 5.29
C ARG A 982 -35.56 -23.19 4.54
N GLY A 983 -36.63 -23.67 5.17
CA GLY A 983 -37.89 -23.97 4.45
C GLY A 983 -38.88 -22.81 4.29
N TRP A 984 -38.74 -21.71 5.04
CA TRP A 984 -39.57 -20.51 4.85
C TRP A 984 -38.89 -19.52 3.92
N HIS A 985 -39.56 -19.22 2.82
CA HIS A 985 -39.10 -18.26 1.82
C HIS A 985 -40.03 -17.07 1.78
N THR A 986 -39.44 -15.90 1.60
CA THR A 986 -40.18 -14.65 1.52
C THR A 986 -40.42 -14.28 0.07
N ILE A 987 -41.68 -14.09 -0.32
CA ILE A 987 -42.05 -13.78 -1.70
C ILE A 987 -42.98 -12.55 -1.78
N SER A 988 -42.95 -11.87 -2.92
CA SER A 988 -43.83 -10.76 -3.33
C SER A 988 -44.01 -10.79 -4.84
N SER A 989 -44.94 -10.01 -5.36
CA SER A 989 -45.18 -9.91 -6.81
C SER A 989 -44.18 -8.95 -7.48
N PRO A 990 -43.34 -9.41 -8.44
CA PRO A 990 -42.46 -8.52 -9.24
C PRO A 990 -43.19 -7.77 -10.35
N ILE A 991 -44.42 -8.18 -10.67
CA ILE A 991 -45.20 -7.66 -11.79
C ILE A 991 -46.27 -6.70 -11.25
N ALA A 992 -46.54 -5.64 -12.01
CA ALA A 992 -47.55 -4.63 -11.72
C ALA A 992 -48.98 -5.21 -11.76
N ASN A 993 -49.81 -4.79 -10.79
CA ASN A 993 -51.17 -5.30 -10.48
C ASN A 993 -51.19 -6.64 -9.73
N SER A 994 -52.34 -7.03 -9.15
CA SER A 994 -52.42 -8.31 -8.45
C SER A 994 -52.38 -9.46 -9.46
N ILE A 995 -51.42 -10.38 -9.32
CA ILE A 995 -51.34 -11.56 -10.19
C ILE A 995 -52.28 -12.64 -9.65
N ASP A 996 -53.11 -13.22 -10.52
CA ASP A 996 -53.89 -14.43 -10.19
C ASP A 996 -52.91 -15.56 -9.86
N VAL A 997 -53.05 -16.16 -8.68
CA VAL A 997 -52.18 -17.25 -8.22
C VAL A 997 -52.18 -18.46 -9.16
N ASN A 998 -53.20 -18.62 -10.01
CA ASN A 998 -53.24 -19.64 -11.07
C ASN A 998 -52.25 -19.38 -12.22
N HIS A 999 -51.72 -18.15 -12.34
CA HIS A 999 -50.69 -17.78 -13.32
C HIS A 999 -49.27 -17.91 -12.76
N VAL A 1000 -49.12 -18.24 -11.48
CA VAL A 1000 -47.85 -18.69 -10.91
C VAL A 1000 -47.92 -20.21 -10.87
N THR A 1001 -47.09 -20.86 -11.68
CA THR A 1001 -47.00 -22.32 -11.69
C THR A 1001 -46.77 -22.84 -10.26
N ASP A 1002 -47.62 -23.77 -9.82
CA ASP A 1002 -47.46 -24.61 -8.61
C ASP A 1002 -47.78 -24.01 -7.22
N LEU A 1003 -48.23 -22.74 -7.10
CA LEU A 1003 -48.69 -22.14 -5.81
C LEU A 1003 -49.96 -22.78 -5.20
N LEU A 1004 -50.65 -23.68 -5.92
CA LEU A 1004 -51.93 -24.29 -5.51
C LEU A 1004 -51.87 -25.81 -5.32
N SER A 1005 -50.68 -26.40 -5.18
CA SER A 1005 -50.52 -27.82 -4.83
C SER A 1005 -50.98 -28.11 -3.38
N ASN A 1006 -51.28 -29.35 -2.96
CA ASN A 1006 -51.79 -29.57 -1.60
C ASN A 1006 -50.71 -29.53 -0.49
N ASP A 1007 -49.43 -29.37 -0.87
CA ASP A 1007 -48.26 -29.60 0.00
C ASP A 1007 -47.49 -28.31 0.36
N TYR A 1008 -48.08 -27.13 0.11
CA TYR A 1008 -47.49 -25.84 0.52
C TYR A 1008 -48.05 -25.34 1.85
N ASP A 1009 -47.30 -24.46 2.51
CA ASP A 1009 -47.79 -23.55 3.55
C ASP A 1009 -47.53 -22.10 3.10
N LEU A 1010 -48.60 -21.31 2.98
CA LEU A 1010 -48.54 -19.91 2.56
C LEU A 1010 -49.17 -19.04 3.64
N TYR A 1011 -48.44 -18.04 4.09
CA TYR A 1011 -48.91 -17.04 5.03
C TYR A 1011 -48.77 -15.67 4.39
N TYR A 1012 -49.77 -14.82 4.59
CA TYR A 1012 -49.62 -13.40 4.31
C TYR A 1012 -49.62 -12.63 5.63
N TYR A 1013 -48.91 -11.52 5.64
CA TYR A 1013 -48.92 -10.63 6.79
C TYR A 1013 -50.15 -9.72 6.73
N ASP A 1014 -51.06 -9.85 7.70
CA ASP A 1014 -52.24 -9.01 7.80
C ASP A 1014 -51.92 -7.75 8.61
N GLU A 1015 -51.53 -6.69 7.90
CA GLU A 1015 -51.14 -5.41 8.47
C GLU A 1015 -52.12 -4.85 9.53
N PRO A 1016 -53.46 -4.88 9.35
CA PRO A 1016 -54.38 -4.35 10.37
C PRO A 1016 -54.39 -5.12 11.70
N THR A 1017 -54.09 -6.42 11.69
CA THR A 1017 -54.11 -7.25 12.91
C THR A 1017 -52.72 -7.63 13.41
N HIS A 1018 -51.67 -7.38 12.62
CA HIS A 1018 -50.27 -7.72 12.87
C HIS A 1018 -50.02 -9.23 13.08
N TYR A 1019 -50.82 -10.07 12.42
CA TYR A 1019 -50.65 -11.52 12.47
C TYR A 1019 -50.30 -12.08 11.08
N TRP A 1020 -49.43 -13.09 11.07
CA TRP A 1020 -49.28 -13.97 9.91
C TRP A 1020 -50.51 -14.86 9.84
N ILE A 1021 -51.30 -14.68 8.79
CA ILE A 1021 -52.53 -15.46 8.59
C ILE A 1021 -52.19 -16.61 7.65
N ASN A 1022 -52.37 -17.84 8.14
CA ASN A 1022 -52.23 -19.03 7.32
C ASN A 1022 -53.34 -19.04 6.27
N HIS A 1023 -52.96 -19.12 5.00
CA HIS A 1023 -53.91 -19.19 3.91
C HIS A 1023 -54.83 -20.43 4.01
N LYS A 1024 -54.37 -21.56 4.57
CA LYS A 1024 -55.20 -22.75 4.81
C LYS A 1024 -56.40 -22.49 5.74
N ASP A 1025 -56.35 -21.43 6.56
CA ASP A 1025 -57.42 -21.08 7.49
C ASP A 1025 -58.51 -20.17 6.88
N VAL A 1026 -58.23 -19.56 5.72
CA VAL A 1026 -59.13 -18.63 5.01
C VAL A 1026 -59.18 -18.99 3.53
N ASN A 1027 -60.21 -19.76 3.13
CA ASN A 1027 -60.49 -20.27 1.77
C ASN A 1027 -60.72 -19.18 0.69
N SER A 1028 -59.87 -18.16 0.58
CA SER A 1028 -60.12 -16.97 -0.24
C SER A 1028 -58.88 -16.26 -0.77
N PHE A 1029 -57.68 -16.86 -0.75
CA PHE A 1029 -56.54 -16.27 -1.43
C PHE A 1029 -56.58 -16.62 -2.91
N SER A 1030 -56.63 -15.59 -3.75
CA SER A 1030 -56.72 -15.74 -5.20
C SER A 1030 -55.70 -14.89 -5.95
N THR A 1031 -54.99 -14.01 -5.26
CA THR A 1031 -54.09 -13.03 -5.89
C THR A 1031 -52.89 -12.69 -5.03
N LEU A 1032 -51.72 -12.53 -5.64
CA LEU A 1032 -50.55 -11.91 -5.03
C LEU A 1032 -50.58 -10.40 -5.34
N ASP A 1033 -50.86 -9.61 -4.32
CA ASP A 1033 -50.88 -8.14 -4.42
C ASP A 1033 -49.45 -7.58 -4.44
N ALA A 1034 -49.16 -6.71 -5.41
CA ALA A 1034 -47.90 -5.95 -5.46
C ALA A 1034 -47.74 -5.10 -4.20
N GLY A 1035 -46.54 -5.15 -3.59
CA GLY A 1035 -46.22 -4.41 -2.36
C GLY A 1035 -46.68 -5.05 -1.05
N ARG A 1036 -47.23 -6.27 -1.10
CA ARG A 1036 -47.53 -7.09 0.08
C ARG A 1036 -46.50 -8.24 0.20
N GLY A 1037 -46.11 -8.56 1.44
CA GLY A 1037 -45.17 -9.63 1.74
C GLY A 1037 -45.85 -10.94 2.11
N TYR A 1038 -45.28 -12.05 1.63
CA TYR A 1038 -45.78 -13.40 1.84
C TYR A 1038 -44.66 -14.32 2.32
N LEU A 1039 -45.00 -15.29 3.18
CA LEU A 1039 -44.14 -16.40 3.56
C LEU A 1039 -44.64 -17.67 2.92
N TYR A 1040 -43.79 -18.31 2.14
CA TYR A 1040 -44.11 -19.51 1.39
C TYR A 1040 -43.12 -20.61 1.73
N ALA A 1041 -43.64 -21.80 1.98
CA ALA A 1041 -42.86 -23.02 2.16
C ALA A 1041 -43.53 -24.13 1.34
N ASN A 1042 -42.74 -24.94 0.65
CA ASN A 1042 -43.24 -26.09 -0.09
C ASN A 1042 -42.41 -27.33 0.25
N SER A 1043 -43.00 -28.52 0.22
CA SER A 1043 -42.24 -29.74 0.51
C SER A 1043 -41.32 -30.19 -0.64
N ASN A 1044 -41.51 -29.65 -1.85
CA ASN A 1044 -40.70 -29.96 -3.02
C ASN A 1044 -40.06 -28.68 -3.58
N ASP A 1045 -38.88 -28.83 -4.20
CA ASP A 1045 -38.26 -27.76 -4.98
C ASP A 1045 -39.24 -27.30 -6.08
N ILE A 1046 -39.43 -25.99 -6.20
CA ILE A 1046 -40.42 -25.37 -7.08
C ILE A 1046 -39.86 -24.05 -7.60
N THR A 1047 -40.04 -23.80 -8.90
CA THR A 1047 -39.77 -22.50 -9.51
C THR A 1047 -41.08 -21.74 -9.69
N LEU A 1048 -41.20 -20.60 -9.03
CA LEU A 1048 -42.32 -19.69 -9.23
C LEU A 1048 -42.00 -18.78 -10.43
N GLU A 1049 -42.87 -18.78 -11.44
CA GLU A 1049 -42.76 -17.90 -12.61
C GLU A 1049 -43.82 -16.78 -12.55
N PHE A 1050 -43.36 -15.54 -12.66
CA PHE A 1050 -44.20 -14.35 -12.66
C PHE A 1050 -44.11 -13.64 -14.01
N THR A 1051 -45.13 -13.79 -14.85
CA THR A 1051 -45.14 -13.15 -16.19
C THR A 1051 -46.11 -11.98 -16.25
N GLY A 1052 -45.62 -10.82 -16.69
CA GLY A 1052 -46.45 -9.65 -16.97
C GLY A 1052 -45.63 -8.37 -17.05
N ILE A 1053 -46.30 -7.22 -16.94
CA ILE A 1053 -45.63 -5.91 -16.91
C ILE A 1053 -44.83 -5.77 -15.60
N ILE A 1054 -43.51 -5.60 -15.66
CA ILE A 1054 -42.68 -5.43 -14.46
C ILE A 1054 -43.15 -4.22 -13.66
N ASN A 1055 -43.22 -4.37 -12.34
CA ASN A 1055 -43.50 -3.24 -11.47
C ASN A 1055 -42.29 -2.30 -11.42
N HIS A 1056 -42.42 -1.15 -12.06
CA HIS A 1056 -41.40 -0.10 -12.14
C HIS A 1056 -41.80 1.17 -11.36
N ASN A 1057 -42.92 1.13 -10.61
CA ASN A 1057 -43.40 2.26 -9.81
C ASN A 1057 -43.00 2.10 -8.34
N ASP A 1058 -42.76 3.21 -7.67
CA ASP A 1058 -42.59 3.24 -6.21
C ASP A 1058 -43.79 2.61 -5.50
N VAL A 1059 -43.51 1.64 -4.64
CA VAL A 1059 -44.53 1.01 -3.78
C VAL A 1059 -44.67 1.83 -2.51
N ASN A 1060 -45.72 2.64 -2.47
CA ASN A 1060 -46.03 3.50 -1.33
C ASN A 1060 -46.81 2.74 -0.24
N PHE A 1061 -46.24 2.64 0.97
CA PHE A 1061 -46.92 2.06 2.14
C PHE A 1061 -46.87 3.01 3.35
N ALA A 1062 -47.90 2.96 4.21
CA ALA A 1062 -48.01 3.83 5.38
C ALA A 1062 -47.69 3.04 6.66
N LEU A 1063 -46.63 3.43 7.36
CA LEU A 1063 -46.26 2.85 8.65
C LEU A 1063 -47.00 3.57 9.78
N ASN A 1064 -47.89 2.86 10.48
CA ASN A 1064 -48.48 3.33 11.73
C ASN A 1064 -47.84 2.58 12.92
N CYS A 1065 -46.96 3.25 13.65
CA CYS A 1065 -46.38 2.72 14.88
C CYS A 1065 -47.28 3.07 16.08
N GLN A 1066 -47.76 2.06 16.80
CA GLN A 1066 -48.29 2.18 18.16
C GLN A 1066 -47.28 1.54 19.12
N SER A 1067 -47.10 2.16 20.28
CA SER A 1067 -45.89 2.14 21.09
C SER A 1067 -45.45 0.78 21.66
N ASP A 1068 -44.15 0.75 21.99
CA ASP A 1068 -43.49 0.11 23.14
C ASP A 1068 -43.76 -1.37 23.46
N ARG A 1069 -43.67 -2.25 22.45
CA ARG A 1069 -42.96 -3.56 22.51
C ARG A 1069 -43.16 -4.35 21.22
N LEU A 1070 -42.07 -4.94 20.73
CA LEU A 1070 -41.91 -5.95 19.66
C LEU A 1070 -41.44 -5.45 18.28
N THR A 1071 -40.17 -5.78 18.01
CA THR A 1071 -39.58 -6.34 16.78
C THR A 1071 -40.24 -6.11 15.41
N GLY A 1072 -39.51 -5.39 14.56
CA GLY A 1072 -39.27 -5.72 13.14
C GLY A 1072 -40.41 -5.47 12.16
N PHE A 1073 -40.34 -4.39 11.39
CA PHE A 1073 -41.03 -4.30 10.11
C PHE A 1073 -40.23 -5.07 9.07
N ASN A 1074 -40.87 -6.07 8.48
CA ASN A 1074 -40.32 -6.89 7.42
C ASN A 1074 -40.82 -6.31 6.08
N LEU A 1075 -40.02 -5.44 5.45
CA LEU A 1075 -40.15 -5.06 4.04
C LEU A 1075 -39.77 -6.28 3.19
N VAL A 1076 -40.63 -7.28 3.22
CA VAL A 1076 -40.26 -8.64 2.87
C VAL A 1076 -40.99 -9.05 1.62
N GLY A 1077 -40.20 -9.36 0.60
CA GLY A 1077 -40.63 -10.14 -0.54
C GLY A 1077 -40.16 -9.64 -1.90
N ASN A 1078 -39.22 -8.69 -2.02
CA ASN A 1078 -38.61 -8.43 -3.33
C ASN A 1078 -38.11 -9.76 -3.94
N PRO A 1079 -38.64 -10.22 -5.09
CA PRO A 1079 -38.19 -11.48 -5.68
C PRO A 1079 -36.78 -11.35 -6.29
N PHE A 1080 -36.25 -10.13 -6.43
CA PHE A 1080 -34.87 -9.90 -6.83
C PHE A 1080 -33.94 -10.06 -5.63
N SER A 1081 -32.81 -10.74 -5.83
CA SER A 1081 -31.87 -11.21 -4.80
C SER A 1081 -31.16 -10.13 -3.95
N HIS A 1082 -31.46 -8.85 -4.14
CA HIS A 1082 -30.80 -7.74 -3.44
C HIS A 1082 -31.77 -6.64 -2.99
N ASN A 1083 -31.39 -6.00 -1.88
CA ASN A 1083 -32.16 -5.01 -1.12
C ASN A 1083 -32.54 -3.78 -1.94
N ILE A 1084 -33.73 -3.22 -1.68
CA ILE A 1084 -34.04 -1.83 -2.00
C ILE A 1084 -32.96 -0.96 -1.36
N TYR A 1085 -32.24 -0.22 -2.20
CA TYR A 1085 -31.22 0.73 -1.80
C TYR A 1085 -31.86 1.81 -0.91
N LYS A 1086 -31.47 1.87 0.37
CA LYS A 1086 -31.76 3.01 1.24
C LYS A 1086 -30.56 3.95 1.18
N GLY A 1087 -30.69 5.04 0.42
CA GLY A 1087 -29.73 6.14 0.47
C GLY A 1087 -29.58 6.67 1.91
N LYS A 1088 -28.35 6.82 2.38
CA LYS A 1088 -28.04 7.55 3.62
C LYS A 1088 -28.07 9.06 3.35
N ASN A 1089 -29.27 9.62 3.23
CA ASN A 1089 -29.59 10.94 3.75
C ASN A 1089 -31.11 11.02 3.97
N ALA A 1090 -31.58 10.29 4.98
CA ALA A 1090 -32.81 10.58 5.68
C ALA A 1090 -32.69 10.03 7.11
N ALA A 1091 -32.22 10.87 8.02
CA ALA A 1091 -32.42 10.68 9.44
C ALA A 1091 -33.91 10.86 9.75
N ILE A 1092 -34.48 9.96 10.56
CA ILE A 1092 -35.58 10.34 11.45
C ILE A 1092 -34.92 10.54 12.81
N ASP A 1093 -34.75 11.82 13.14
CA ASP A 1093 -34.45 12.35 14.46
C ASP A 1093 -35.53 11.91 15.46
N SER A 1094 -35.12 11.39 16.60
CA SER A 1094 -36.00 10.90 17.66
C SER A 1094 -36.50 11.99 18.61
N ASP A 1095 -36.20 13.27 18.40
CA ASP A 1095 -36.52 14.33 19.37
C ASP A 1095 -37.80 15.15 19.09
N ASN A 1096 -38.60 14.86 18.06
CA ASN A 1096 -39.88 15.56 17.84
C ASN A 1096 -41.05 14.66 17.45
N LEU A 1097 -41.57 13.92 18.43
CA LEU A 1097 -42.93 13.39 18.42
C LEU A 1097 -43.95 14.49 18.72
N SER A 1098 -44.30 15.33 17.74
CA SER A 1098 -45.60 16.03 17.76
C SER A 1098 -45.98 16.59 16.40
N GLU A 1099 -47.19 16.23 15.98
CA GLU A 1099 -47.98 16.78 14.86
C GLU A 1099 -47.58 16.34 13.46
N GLY A 1100 -48.42 15.46 12.90
CA GLY A 1100 -48.16 14.78 11.64
C GLY A 1100 -48.45 15.62 10.40
N TYR A 1101 -47.70 15.32 9.34
CA TYR A 1101 -48.12 15.27 7.94
C TYR A 1101 -47.16 14.33 7.20
N TYR A 1102 -47.70 13.34 6.48
CA TYR A 1102 -46.96 12.54 5.51
C TYR A 1102 -47.17 13.16 4.12
N SER A 1103 -46.11 13.24 3.32
CA SER A 1103 -46.22 13.37 1.85
C SER A 1103 -45.16 12.54 1.15
N LEU A 1104 -45.63 11.74 0.20
CA LEU A 1104 -44.89 11.04 -0.84
C LEU A 1104 -44.79 11.90 -2.10
N SER A 1105 -43.85 11.50 -2.96
CA SER A 1105 -43.67 11.76 -4.41
C SER A 1105 -42.76 12.89 -4.89
N ASN A 1106 -41.73 12.43 -5.63
CA ASN A 1106 -41.28 12.80 -6.99
C ASN A 1106 -41.12 14.26 -7.42
N GLU A 1107 -39.95 14.53 -8.00
CA GLU A 1107 -39.74 15.20 -9.30
C GLU A 1107 -38.21 15.17 -9.54
N GLY A 1108 -37.61 14.45 -10.49
CA GLY A 1108 -38.06 13.66 -11.62
C GLY A 1108 -36.95 13.72 -12.68
N GLN A 1109 -36.25 12.62 -12.92
CA GLN A 1109 -35.81 12.11 -14.22
C GLN A 1109 -35.25 10.71 -14.02
#